data_AF-A0A8J4SF55-F1
#
_entry.id   AF-A0A8J4SF55-F1
#
_cell.length_a   1.000
_cell.length_b   1.000
_cell.length_c   1.000
_cell.angle_alpha   90.00
_cell.angle_beta   90.00
_cell.angle_gamma   90.00
#
_symmetry.space_group_name_H-M   'P 1'
#
loop_
_entity.id
_entity.type
_entity.pdbx_description
1 polymer ?
#
loop_
_entity_poly.entity_id
_entity_poly.type
_entity_poly.pdbx_seq_one_letter_code
_entity_poly.pdbx_strand_id
1 'polypeptide(L)'
;MAADMHFGLLSGPGHAKRMVEEINALKPDLVLYPGDIIDDNLDMYLKSGIADIISGIQAPYGVYASLGNHDKYNGPIEDLIAALEKSNMQVLYDDKITLDDKITLIGRKDRTEKDRAEVATLMQDTDLSKPVLMMDHQPYDLDIAEQNHVDLVVSGHTHRGQIAPAQFITKAIYENDWGYLQKGSMHSIVTSGYGFWGPPIRTSSRSEIELLILGRGIGFKFKAGDEIDEERIEKVFRLQDASIYEKFKSIVTEVPIEILQATDDIVTLARTQLNKTISDGIYVSLSDHIHFAVQRLEKGMITRNPLSWEVQHFYKAEFDVAREALTLLKERLDVEFPKDEICNIALHFINAEVNDSMNDVTHLMQLLQEIMNIIKYHFNVELDEDSVNYFRFITHLKYFCQRWMSAGTDTYRILSAIGDGVFYFLPLLIAVSAARKFGSNPFVAIALGTALMYPDMGALLSSGESVAFLGIPWVDRVIPAALKLLLVPLITLLVMVPVTLIAIGPLGTFVGSGLSGGINWLLNEGGLIAGIVLGGAMALIIMTGNGGLPGLPSLIGQTFWYSLGGMILAFVVGAIMSTVFGIKEEEGDAESLAQFSPGASTAPAAALSSNAATVNVDDMGAPTPTSDAVAVAPMTGKAIALKEVNDPTFGDELMGKGVAFVPTVGELVSPVTGTIMNVFKTKHAIVVRSDSGMELLIHVGINTVKLRGQYFEAHVATGARVQAGDRLLTFELDQIAKEYDITTAMVVTNTADYKQILPVKLGGKGWSTADMVPYFEKKDYTNLRELMHVTSATVEKAMAHHSAKGYPKRYGIDFYHRFKEDIALFAELGFKTFRLSINWPRIFPNGYDAEPNEEGLRFYDEVFDELRKYNIEPLVTLSHYEMPMSLVLKYNGWAGREVIGHFVRYAETVMNRYKEKVKYWLTFNEINTTIIEPFTGGGIIEDRVDNVLQASYQALHHQFVASSLVTQKARQINPEFQIGCMLARMIHYPATSKPEDVLQAQIDNQLNLLHTDVQVRGSYPTFMARYWAEHGISIAMEPEDEAILKEHTVDFISFSYYTSLVSAVNPEEYGVTGGNLYSTIKNPNLERTEWGWQLDPIGLRVALKELYDRYQLPLFVVENGLGAKDTVEADGSIHDDYRIDYLRKHITQMKEAVMDGVDLMGYTNWGAIDIISASTSEMSKRYGVIYVDQDDNGQGTLNRYKKKSFGWYQNVIATNGEDLG
;
A
#
# COMPACT_ATOMS: atom_id res chain seq x y z
N MET A 1 -9.32 33.35 5.10
CA MET A 1 -9.07 34.03 6.37
C MET A 1 -7.58 33.98 6.70
N ALA A 2 -7.07 34.99 7.40
CA ALA A 2 -5.71 35.00 7.94
C ALA A 2 -5.73 35.70 9.30
N ALA A 3 -4.91 35.28 10.26
CA ALA A 3 -4.88 35.86 11.61
C ALA A 3 -3.43 35.90 12.15
N ASP A 4 -3.23 36.56 13.28
CA ASP A 4 -1.94 36.64 13.99
C ASP A 4 -0.78 37.07 13.07
N MET A 5 -0.99 38.16 12.33
CA MET A 5 0.01 38.69 11.39
C MET A 5 1.11 39.48 12.11
N HIS A 6 0.77 40.13 13.22
CA HIS A 6 1.64 40.97 14.05
C HIS A 6 2.50 41.94 13.22
N PHE A 7 1.90 42.63 12.25
CA PHE A 7 2.63 43.58 11.42
C PHE A 7 3.26 44.68 12.27
N GLY A 8 4.58 44.80 12.17
CA GLY A 8 5.38 45.56 13.12
C GLY A 8 6.86 45.55 12.76
N LEU A 9 7.73 45.62 13.76
CA LEU A 9 9.19 45.72 13.54
C LEU A 9 9.78 44.44 12.91
N LEU A 10 9.28 43.28 13.31
CA LEU A 10 9.79 41.98 12.85
C LEU A 10 9.00 41.41 11.66
N SER A 11 7.67 41.55 11.67
CA SER A 11 6.78 41.22 10.55
C SER A 11 6.56 42.47 9.70
N GLY A 12 7.49 42.72 8.77
CA GLY A 12 7.55 43.96 7.98
C GLY A 12 6.85 43.89 6.61
N PRO A 13 7.06 44.91 5.75
CA PRO A 13 6.40 45.04 4.43
C PRO A 13 6.61 43.86 3.48
N GLY A 14 7.76 43.18 3.55
CA GLY A 14 8.00 41.98 2.76
C GLY A 14 7.09 40.81 3.15
N HIS A 15 6.74 40.67 4.43
CA HIS A 15 5.83 39.64 4.92
C HIS A 15 4.39 39.95 4.49
N ALA A 16 4.00 41.23 4.56
CA ALA A 16 2.71 41.71 4.06
C ALA A 16 2.55 41.51 2.55
N LYS A 17 3.60 41.80 1.76
CA LYS A 17 3.57 41.63 0.30
C LYS A 17 3.33 40.18 -0.10
N ARG A 18 4.06 39.24 0.53
CA ARG A 18 3.85 37.80 0.31
C ARG A 18 2.43 37.38 0.67
N MET A 19 1.90 37.89 1.79
CA MET A 19 0.53 37.58 2.22
C MET A 19 -0.50 38.02 1.18
N VAL A 20 -0.35 39.23 0.65
CA VAL A 20 -1.26 39.78 -0.36
C VAL A 20 -1.15 39.02 -1.68
N GLU A 21 0.07 38.65 -2.09
CA GLU A 21 0.30 37.80 -3.27
C GLU A 21 -0.37 36.42 -3.11
N GLU A 22 -0.23 35.78 -1.94
CA GLU A 22 -0.83 34.49 -1.61
C GLU A 22 -2.37 34.57 -1.51
N ILE A 23 -2.93 35.59 -0.83
CA ILE A 23 -4.38 35.80 -0.75
C ILE A 23 -4.96 36.04 -2.14
N ASN A 24 -4.35 36.90 -2.96
CA ASN A 24 -4.88 37.20 -4.29
C ASN A 24 -4.76 36.00 -5.25
N ALA A 25 -3.74 35.15 -5.08
CA ALA A 25 -3.62 33.91 -5.86
C ALA A 25 -4.79 32.95 -5.59
N LEU A 26 -5.37 32.98 -4.39
CA LEU A 26 -6.55 32.18 -4.02
C LEU A 26 -7.86 32.74 -4.58
N LYS A 27 -7.87 33.96 -5.15
CA LYS A 27 -9.05 34.64 -5.74
C LYS A 27 -10.29 34.62 -4.81
N PRO A 28 -10.18 35.05 -3.55
CA PRO A 28 -11.28 34.92 -2.59
C PRO A 28 -12.44 35.84 -2.93
N ASP A 29 -13.66 35.35 -2.69
CA ASP A 29 -14.88 36.17 -2.74
C ASP A 29 -14.95 37.15 -1.56
N LEU A 30 -14.47 36.73 -0.38
CA LEU A 30 -14.50 37.45 0.90
C LEU A 30 -13.23 37.13 1.71
N VAL A 31 -12.63 38.13 2.37
CA VAL A 31 -11.47 37.93 3.26
C VAL A 31 -11.84 38.33 4.69
N LEU A 32 -11.48 37.47 5.66
CA LEU A 32 -11.72 37.67 7.09
C LEU A 32 -10.39 37.68 7.86
N TYR A 33 -10.21 38.67 8.74
CA TYR A 33 -9.08 38.82 9.66
C TYR A 33 -9.55 38.76 11.12
N PRO A 34 -9.56 37.60 11.78
CA PRO A 34 -9.96 37.48 13.18
C PRO A 34 -8.80 37.82 14.13
N GLY A 35 -8.36 39.08 14.11
CA GLY A 35 -7.46 39.69 15.10
C GLY A 35 -5.96 39.48 14.92
N ASP A 36 -5.23 40.26 15.73
CA ASP A 36 -3.77 40.37 15.81
C ASP A 36 -3.12 40.77 14.48
N ILE A 37 -3.62 41.86 13.92
CA ILE A 37 -3.17 42.47 12.67
C ILE A 37 -1.85 43.21 12.87
N ILE A 38 -1.73 43.99 13.93
CA ILE A 38 -0.54 44.75 14.30
C ILE A 38 0.11 44.21 15.59
N ASP A 39 1.36 44.60 15.84
CA ASP A 39 2.12 44.22 17.04
C ASP A 39 2.21 45.37 18.04
N ASP A 40 1.08 45.69 18.71
CA ASP A 40 0.94 46.69 19.78
C ASP A 40 1.36 48.14 19.42
N ASN A 41 1.69 48.41 18.14
CA ASN A 41 2.25 49.68 17.72
C ASN A 41 1.83 50.10 16.29
N LEU A 42 0.84 51.01 16.24
CA LEU A 42 0.31 51.58 15.01
C LEU A 42 1.33 52.40 14.18
N ASP A 43 2.32 53.04 14.82
CA ASP A 43 3.29 53.90 14.12
C ASP A 43 4.07 53.13 13.06
N MET A 44 4.42 51.87 13.36
CA MET A 44 5.20 51.04 12.45
C MET A 44 4.36 50.58 11.27
N TYR A 45 3.10 50.23 11.50
CA TYR A 45 2.14 49.89 10.44
C TYR A 45 1.96 51.06 9.45
N LEU A 46 1.78 52.28 9.96
CA LEU A 46 1.62 53.49 9.16
C LEU A 46 2.90 53.92 8.42
N LYS A 47 4.07 53.86 9.07
CA LYS A 47 5.35 54.32 8.50
C LYS A 47 5.96 53.34 7.51
N SER A 48 5.62 52.06 7.59
CA SER A 48 6.26 51.00 6.78
C SER A 48 5.58 50.73 5.44
N GLY A 49 4.49 51.44 5.10
CA GLY A 49 3.76 51.24 3.84
C GLY A 49 2.95 49.93 3.79
N ILE A 50 2.74 49.28 4.94
CA ILE A 50 2.00 48.01 5.03
C ILE A 50 0.51 48.23 4.68
N ALA A 51 -0.06 49.36 5.10
CA ALA A 51 -1.42 49.76 4.75
C ALA A 51 -1.66 49.78 3.23
N ASP A 52 -0.74 50.37 2.47
CA ASP A 52 -0.84 50.44 1.00
C ASP A 52 -0.71 49.05 0.37
N ILE A 53 0.13 48.17 0.93
CA ILE A 53 0.29 46.79 0.46
C ILE A 53 -1.01 45.99 0.67
N ILE A 54 -1.58 46.05 1.88
CA ILE A 54 -2.81 45.33 2.23
C ILE A 54 -4.00 45.83 1.41
N SER A 55 -4.03 47.12 1.05
CA SER A 55 -5.06 47.66 0.16
C SER A 55 -5.11 47.00 -1.23
N GLY A 56 -4.05 46.29 -1.62
CA GLY A 56 -3.96 45.52 -2.86
C GLY A 56 -4.71 44.19 -2.86
N ILE A 57 -5.37 43.81 -1.77
CA ILE A 57 -6.18 42.59 -1.71
C ILE A 57 -7.44 42.74 -2.58
N GLN A 58 -7.70 41.72 -3.39
CA GLN A 58 -8.83 41.63 -4.30
C GLN A 58 -9.86 40.63 -3.75
N ALA A 59 -10.95 41.16 -3.19
CA ALA A 59 -12.08 40.37 -2.69
C ALA A 59 -13.40 41.09 -3.03
N PRO A 60 -14.22 40.57 -3.97
CA PRO A 60 -15.45 41.22 -4.44
C PRO A 60 -16.46 41.59 -3.35
N TYR A 61 -16.61 40.77 -2.31
CA TYR A 61 -17.48 41.05 -1.17
C TYR A 61 -16.79 41.84 -0.05
N GLY A 62 -15.51 42.16 -0.20
CA GLY A 62 -14.76 43.00 0.73
C GLY A 62 -13.80 42.23 1.65
N VAL A 63 -13.10 42.99 2.48
CA VAL A 63 -12.14 42.52 3.48
C VAL A 63 -12.63 43.02 4.83
N TYR A 64 -12.85 42.10 5.78
CA TYR A 64 -13.39 42.41 7.10
C TYR A 64 -12.47 41.94 8.20
N ALA A 65 -12.46 42.67 9.31
CA ALA A 65 -11.64 42.33 10.46
C ALA A 65 -12.38 42.47 11.78
N SER A 66 -11.94 41.69 12.76
CA SER A 66 -12.09 41.99 14.17
C SER A 66 -10.72 42.22 14.80
N LEU A 67 -10.65 42.93 15.92
CA LEU A 67 -9.39 43.25 16.62
C LEU A 67 -9.04 42.17 17.64
N GLY A 68 -7.75 41.83 17.72
CA GLY A 68 -7.17 40.90 18.70
C GLY A 68 -6.52 41.61 19.88
N ASN A 69 -5.92 40.84 20.79
CA ASN A 69 -5.32 41.40 22.00
C ASN A 69 -4.01 42.17 21.76
N HIS A 70 -3.38 42.06 20.59
CA HIS A 70 -2.21 42.84 20.15
C HIS A 70 -2.55 44.01 19.22
N ASP A 71 -3.81 44.15 18.82
CA ASP A 71 -4.30 45.30 18.06
C ASP A 71 -4.55 46.51 18.99
N LYS A 72 -3.50 46.91 19.70
CA LYS A 72 -3.52 47.99 20.69
C LYS A 72 -2.68 49.19 20.24
N TYR A 73 -3.14 50.37 20.64
CA TYR A 73 -2.46 51.64 20.37
C TYR A 73 -2.59 52.57 21.57
N ASN A 74 -1.56 53.38 21.85
CA ASN A 74 -1.52 54.31 22.98
C ASN A 74 -2.40 55.58 22.79
N GLY A 75 -3.28 55.59 21.79
CA GLY A 75 -4.23 56.67 21.48
C GLY A 75 -5.68 56.17 21.41
N PRO A 76 -6.62 57.02 20.97
CA PRO A 76 -8.01 56.62 20.74
C PRO A 76 -8.09 55.39 19.81
N ILE A 77 -8.96 54.42 20.14
CA ILE A 77 -9.14 53.20 19.34
C ILE A 77 -9.66 53.52 17.93
N GLU A 78 -10.38 54.63 17.81
CA GLU A 78 -10.90 55.18 16.56
C GLU A 78 -9.76 55.51 15.57
N ASP A 79 -8.58 55.90 16.07
CA ASP A 79 -7.42 56.18 15.22
C ASP A 79 -6.83 54.88 14.63
N LEU A 80 -6.87 53.78 15.38
CA LEU A 80 -6.46 52.45 14.90
C LEU A 80 -7.45 51.92 13.87
N ILE A 81 -8.75 51.99 14.16
CA ILE A 81 -9.80 51.58 13.23
C ILE A 81 -9.69 52.37 11.92
N ALA A 82 -9.59 53.71 11.99
CA ALA A 82 -9.45 54.56 10.81
C ALA A 82 -8.19 54.23 9.99
N ALA A 83 -7.09 53.84 10.64
CA ALA A 83 -5.87 53.44 9.97
C ALA A 83 -5.99 52.08 9.26
N LEU A 84 -6.66 51.11 9.87
CA LEU A 84 -6.94 49.81 9.25
C LEU A 84 -7.95 49.95 8.10
N GLU A 85 -8.99 50.76 8.26
CA GLU A 85 -9.98 51.05 7.21
C GLU A 85 -9.38 51.71 5.97
N LYS A 86 -8.37 52.57 6.15
CA LYS A 86 -7.59 53.13 5.05
C LYS A 86 -6.87 52.06 4.21
N SER A 87 -6.70 50.86 4.76
CA SER A 87 -6.06 49.71 4.09
C SER A 87 -7.08 48.83 3.34
N ASN A 88 -8.27 49.34 3.02
CA ASN A 88 -9.38 48.62 2.37
C ASN A 88 -9.97 47.48 3.20
N MET A 89 -9.99 47.63 4.53
CA MET A 89 -10.47 46.63 5.48
C MET A 89 -11.54 47.22 6.39
N GLN A 90 -12.76 46.70 6.36
CA GLN A 90 -13.82 47.18 7.26
C GLN A 90 -13.70 46.47 8.62
N VAL A 91 -13.50 47.24 9.70
CA VAL A 91 -13.37 46.70 11.05
C VAL A 91 -14.75 46.61 11.70
N LEU A 92 -15.11 45.42 12.16
CA LEU A 92 -16.31 45.16 12.94
C LEU A 92 -15.90 45.01 14.42
N TYR A 93 -16.34 45.95 15.26
CA TYR A 93 -15.85 46.09 16.63
C TYR A 93 -17.02 46.06 17.63
N ASP A 94 -17.45 44.83 17.97
CA ASP A 94 -18.78 44.54 18.53
C ASP A 94 -19.90 45.05 17.62
N ASP A 95 -19.75 44.77 16.32
CA ASP A 95 -20.68 45.21 15.28
C ASP A 95 -20.97 44.07 14.30
N LYS A 96 -22.03 44.23 13.53
CA LYS A 96 -22.43 43.28 12.50
C LYS A 96 -22.87 43.95 11.21
N ILE A 97 -22.71 43.23 10.11
CA ILE A 97 -23.14 43.66 8.79
C ILE A 97 -23.71 42.49 8.01
N THR A 98 -24.76 42.73 7.23
CA THR A 98 -25.29 41.75 6.28
C THR A 98 -24.80 42.10 4.88
N LEU A 99 -24.00 41.20 4.28
CA LEU A 99 -23.42 41.38 2.95
C LEU A 99 -24.41 40.91 1.88
N ASP A 100 -24.78 41.81 0.97
CA ASP A 100 -25.64 41.56 -0.19
C ASP A 100 -26.94 40.79 0.12
N ASP A 101 -27.46 40.95 1.34
CA ASP A 101 -28.61 40.20 1.87
C ASP A 101 -28.42 38.67 1.88
N LYS A 102 -27.18 38.19 1.92
CA LYS A 102 -26.83 36.76 1.81
C LYS A 102 -26.20 36.17 3.06
N ILE A 103 -25.27 36.89 3.70
CA ILE A 103 -24.50 36.40 4.85
C ILE A 103 -24.43 37.53 5.89
N THR A 104 -24.61 37.20 7.16
CA THR A 104 -24.36 38.14 8.26
C THR A 104 -22.96 37.88 8.82
N LEU A 105 -22.11 38.91 8.82
CA LEU A 105 -20.81 38.90 9.49
C LEU A 105 -20.91 39.65 10.82
N ILE A 106 -20.29 39.11 11.86
CA ILE A 106 -20.19 39.70 13.18
C ILE A 106 -18.72 39.77 13.56
N GLY A 107 -18.23 40.93 13.99
CA GLY A 107 -16.92 41.06 14.60
C GLY A 107 -17.07 41.43 16.07
N ARG A 108 -16.51 40.59 16.95
CA ARG A 108 -16.61 40.77 18.40
C ARG A 108 -15.26 41.25 18.94
N LYS A 109 -15.30 42.19 19.88
CA LYS A 109 -14.09 42.68 20.58
C LYS A 109 -13.34 41.50 21.22
N ASP A 110 -12.03 41.66 21.36
CA ASP A 110 -11.21 40.66 22.04
C ASP A 110 -11.64 40.47 23.51
N ARG A 111 -11.46 39.26 24.02
CA ARG A 111 -11.83 38.89 25.40
C ARG A 111 -11.13 39.72 26.47
N THR A 112 -9.97 40.31 26.17
CA THR A 112 -9.23 41.16 27.11
C THR A 112 -9.89 42.52 27.36
N GLU A 113 -10.90 42.89 26.55
CA GLU A 113 -11.63 44.14 26.68
C GLU A 113 -12.81 44.05 27.66
N LYS A 114 -12.94 45.06 28.53
CA LYS A 114 -13.89 45.03 29.65
C LYS A 114 -15.34 45.32 29.27
N ASP A 115 -15.55 46.03 28.16
CA ASP A 115 -16.84 46.47 27.64
C ASP A 115 -17.30 45.64 26.43
N ARG A 116 -16.70 44.46 26.24
CA ARG A 116 -17.06 43.48 25.20
C ARG A 116 -18.52 43.06 25.30
N ALA A 117 -19.24 43.14 24.19
CA ALA A 117 -20.64 42.72 24.09
C ALA A 117 -20.81 41.20 24.29
N GLU A 118 -21.94 40.81 24.85
CA GLU A 118 -22.36 39.41 24.90
C GLU A 118 -22.80 38.96 23.50
N VAL A 119 -22.54 37.70 23.15
CA VAL A 119 -22.95 37.09 21.87
C VAL A 119 -24.45 37.28 21.64
N ALA A 120 -25.27 37.06 22.68
CA ALA A 120 -26.72 37.24 22.62
C ALA A 120 -27.14 38.67 22.22
N THR A 121 -26.40 39.68 22.68
CA THR A 121 -26.65 41.09 22.32
C THR A 121 -26.32 41.35 20.85
N LEU A 122 -25.21 40.82 20.34
CA LEU A 122 -24.83 40.97 18.93
C LEU A 122 -25.78 40.20 18.00
N MET A 123 -26.27 39.05 18.46
CA MET A 123 -27.21 38.22 17.72
C MET A 123 -28.64 38.77 17.71
N GLN A 124 -28.98 39.74 18.56
CA GLN A 124 -30.31 40.35 18.62
C GLN A 124 -30.69 40.97 17.26
N ASP A 125 -31.89 40.67 16.75
CA ASP A 125 -32.39 41.13 15.44
C ASP A 125 -31.58 40.61 14.22
N THR A 126 -30.81 39.54 14.37
CA THR A 126 -30.13 38.86 13.25
C THR A 126 -31.10 37.95 12.49
N ASP A 127 -31.09 38.02 11.17
CA ASP A 127 -31.88 37.15 10.31
C ASP A 127 -31.23 35.76 10.22
N LEU A 128 -31.70 34.83 11.07
CA LEU A 128 -31.22 33.45 11.14
C LEU A 128 -31.61 32.60 9.92
N SER A 129 -32.37 33.13 8.95
CA SER A 129 -32.57 32.45 7.66
C SER A 129 -31.35 32.52 6.74
N LYS A 130 -30.36 33.35 7.10
CA LYS A 130 -29.10 33.55 6.39
C LYS A 130 -27.93 33.04 7.23
N PRO A 131 -26.86 32.53 6.61
CA PRO A 131 -25.66 32.14 7.34
C PRO A 131 -25.09 33.29 8.18
N VAL A 132 -24.75 32.99 9.43
CA VAL A 132 -24.15 33.91 10.40
C VAL A 132 -22.73 33.47 10.72
N LEU A 133 -21.78 34.33 10.35
CA LEU A 133 -20.35 34.15 10.57
C LEU A 133 -19.86 35.13 11.62
N MET A 134 -19.11 34.64 12.60
CA MET A 134 -18.54 35.44 13.68
C MET A 134 -17.01 35.37 13.66
N MET A 135 -16.36 36.54 13.65
CA MET A 135 -14.94 36.69 13.91
C MET A 135 -14.74 36.99 15.40
N ASP A 136 -14.10 36.05 16.09
CA ASP A 136 -13.74 36.18 17.50
C ASP A 136 -12.27 35.78 17.64
N HIS A 137 -11.40 36.69 18.04
CA HIS A 137 -9.95 36.44 17.96
C HIS A 137 -9.53 35.24 18.80
N GLN A 138 -10.07 35.10 20.02
CA GLN A 138 -9.78 33.97 20.89
C GLN A 138 -10.92 32.93 20.80
N PRO A 139 -10.62 31.64 20.62
CA PRO A 139 -11.63 30.59 20.47
C PRO A 139 -12.24 30.18 21.82
N TYR A 140 -12.85 31.14 22.52
CA TYR A 140 -13.60 30.98 23.77
C TYR A 140 -15.10 31.17 23.54
N ASP A 141 -15.90 30.75 24.54
CA ASP A 141 -17.35 30.93 24.54
C ASP A 141 -18.06 30.25 23.34
N LEU A 142 -17.45 29.20 22.76
CA LEU A 142 -18.00 28.46 21.63
C LEU A 142 -19.38 27.85 21.94
N ASP A 143 -19.60 27.39 23.18
CA ASP A 143 -20.93 26.98 23.66
C ASP A 143 -21.97 28.11 23.56
N ILE A 144 -21.56 29.33 23.88
CA ILE A 144 -22.47 30.48 23.90
C ILE A 144 -22.75 30.93 22.47
N ALA A 145 -21.77 30.90 21.58
CA ALA A 145 -21.96 31.17 20.15
C ALA A 145 -22.94 30.17 19.50
N GLU A 146 -22.80 28.88 19.83
CA GLU A 146 -23.70 27.82 19.36
C GLU A 146 -25.14 28.03 19.87
N GLN A 147 -25.29 28.29 21.18
CA GLN A 147 -26.60 28.54 21.81
C GLN A 147 -27.33 29.76 21.24
N ASN A 148 -26.60 30.70 20.64
CA ASN A 148 -27.16 31.89 20.00
C ASN A 148 -27.27 31.77 18.47
N HIS A 149 -27.17 30.55 17.92
CA HIS A 149 -27.37 30.25 16.50
C HIS A 149 -26.35 30.92 15.55
N VAL A 150 -25.09 31.00 15.95
CA VAL A 150 -23.99 31.30 15.03
C VAL A 150 -23.68 30.05 14.20
N ASP A 151 -23.50 30.18 12.89
CA ASP A 151 -23.20 29.04 12.02
C ASP A 151 -21.70 28.75 11.90
N LEU A 152 -20.86 29.79 11.90
CA LEU A 152 -19.40 29.65 11.79
C LEU A 152 -18.67 30.70 12.64
N VAL A 153 -17.80 30.23 13.54
CA VAL A 153 -16.84 31.06 14.27
C VAL A 153 -15.44 30.87 13.66
N VAL A 154 -14.78 31.97 13.30
CA VAL A 154 -13.39 31.97 12.88
C VAL A 154 -12.53 32.73 13.88
N SER A 155 -11.39 32.13 14.24
CA SER A 155 -10.48 32.66 15.25
C SER A 155 -9.02 32.50 14.83
N GLY A 156 -8.17 33.28 15.47
CA GLY A 156 -6.72 33.06 15.51
C GLY A 156 -6.32 32.66 16.93
N HIS A 157 -5.14 33.14 17.35
CA HIS A 157 -4.63 33.14 18.72
C HIS A 157 -3.62 32.04 19.05
N THR A 158 -2.56 32.44 19.76
CA THR A 158 -1.45 31.62 20.30
C THR A 158 -0.50 30.97 19.28
N HIS A 159 -0.73 31.11 17.97
CA HIS A 159 0.05 30.46 16.90
C HIS A 159 0.22 28.94 17.07
N ARG A 160 -0.74 28.29 17.74
CA ARG A 160 -0.65 26.89 18.19
C ARG A 160 0.62 26.62 19.01
N GLY A 161 1.00 27.56 19.87
CA GLY A 161 2.16 27.49 20.75
C GLY A 161 3.48 27.97 20.13
N GLN A 162 3.55 28.26 18.82
CA GLN A 162 4.72 28.73 18.03
C GLN A 162 6.01 27.88 18.12
N ILE A 163 6.49 27.52 19.32
CA ILE A 163 7.72 26.79 19.60
C ILE A 163 7.41 25.56 20.46
N ALA A 164 7.85 24.37 20.01
CA ALA A 164 7.68 23.14 20.76
C ALA A 164 8.38 23.20 22.12
N PRO A 165 7.75 22.73 23.22
CA PRO A 165 6.51 21.93 23.30
C PRO A 165 5.24 22.74 23.68
N ALA A 166 5.19 24.06 23.43
CA ALA A 166 4.09 24.89 23.90
C ALA A 166 2.71 24.57 23.27
N GLN A 167 2.67 23.86 22.15
CA GLN A 167 1.43 23.34 21.55
C GLN A 167 0.63 22.42 22.48
N PHE A 168 1.31 21.73 23.42
CA PHE A 168 0.60 20.91 24.41
C PHE A 168 -0.08 21.76 25.48
N ILE A 169 0.42 22.98 25.72
CA ILE A 169 -0.16 23.94 26.67
C ILE A 169 -1.38 24.59 26.02
N THR A 170 -1.29 25.05 24.77
CA THR A 170 -2.43 25.65 24.06
C THR A 170 -3.57 24.65 23.89
N LYS A 171 -3.27 23.40 23.51
CA LYS A 171 -4.25 22.32 23.43
C LYS A 171 -4.95 22.00 24.76
N ALA A 172 -4.29 22.26 25.89
CA ALA A 172 -4.90 22.05 27.21
C ALA A 172 -5.78 23.23 27.67
N ILE A 173 -5.61 24.42 27.06
CA ILE A 173 -6.28 25.65 27.47
C ILE A 173 -7.53 25.95 26.61
N TYR A 174 -7.45 25.67 25.31
CA TYR A 174 -8.52 25.98 24.35
C TYR A 174 -9.23 24.71 23.91
N GLU A 175 -10.55 24.82 23.76
CA GLU A 175 -11.39 23.72 23.25
C GLU A 175 -11.08 23.41 21.78
N ASN A 176 -10.84 24.45 20.99
CA ASN A 176 -10.26 24.37 19.65
C ASN A 176 -8.98 25.22 19.64
N ASP A 177 -7.81 24.60 19.78
CA ASP A 177 -6.52 25.32 19.77
C ASP A 177 -5.95 25.51 18.35
N TRP A 178 -6.35 24.64 17.41
CA TRP A 178 -5.96 24.71 15.99
C TRP A 178 -6.79 23.72 15.16
N GLY A 179 -7.27 24.19 14.00
CA GLY A 179 -8.03 23.38 13.05
C GLY A 179 -9.54 23.54 13.21
N TYR A 180 -10.28 22.47 12.91
CA TYR A 180 -11.74 22.48 12.83
C TYR A 180 -12.37 21.77 14.03
N LEU A 181 -13.37 22.41 14.62
CA LEU A 181 -14.24 21.85 15.66
C LEU A 181 -15.70 22.09 15.27
N GLN A 182 -16.55 21.08 15.36
CA GLN A 182 -18.00 21.22 15.22
C GLN A 182 -18.66 21.11 16.58
N LYS A 183 -19.57 22.04 16.86
CA LYS A 183 -20.30 22.12 18.12
C LYS A 183 -21.77 22.32 17.82
N GLY A 184 -22.57 21.27 18.00
CA GLY A 184 -23.97 21.25 17.54
C GLY A 184 -24.05 21.54 16.03
N SER A 185 -24.81 22.58 15.68
CA SER A 185 -24.93 23.08 14.30
C SER A 185 -23.87 24.12 13.92
N MET A 186 -23.10 24.62 14.89
CA MET A 186 -22.06 25.63 14.68
C MET A 186 -20.72 24.99 14.33
N HIS A 187 -20.00 25.63 13.42
CA HIS A 187 -18.63 25.30 13.04
C HIS A 187 -17.64 26.27 13.68
N SER A 188 -16.46 25.81 14.10
CA SER A 188 -15.36 26.63 14.62
C SER A 188 -14.07 26.30 13.85
N ILE A 189 -13.37 27.33 13.37
CA ILE A 189 -12.11 27.19 12.65
C ILE A 189 -11.06 28.12 13.28
N VAL A 190 -9.94 27.54 13.70
CA VAL A 190 -8.82 28.25 14.33
C VAL A 190 -7.57 28.05 13.49
N THR A 191 -7.02 29.15 12.96
CA THR A 191 -5.74 29.11 12.21
C THR A 191 -4.55 29.17 13.15
N SER A 192 -3.41 28.59 12.77
CA SER A 192 -2.14 28.79 13.50
C SER A 192 -1.43 30.11 13.14
N GLY A 193 -2.10 30.96 12.35
CA GLY A 193 -1.72 32.33 12.05
C GLY A 193 -0.64 32.45 10.99
N TYR A 194 -0.58 33.61 10.33
CA TYR A 194 0.34 33.86 9.22
C TYR A 194 1.68 34.46 9.67
N GLY A 195 1.67 35.30 10.71
CA GLY A 195 2.85 35.99 11.22
C GLY A 195 3.61 35.18 12.27
N PHE A 196 4.20 35.86 13.23
CA PHE A 196 4.80 35.28 14.43
C PHE A 196 4.89 36.38 15.48
N TRP A 197 4.88 35.98 16.75
CA TRP A 197 5.07 36.90 17.87
C TRP A 197 6.40 36.61 18.58
N GLY A 198 7.21 37.64 18.80
CA GLY A 198 8.56 37.49 19.35
C GLY A 198 9.57 36.90 18.34
N PRO A 199 10.38 35.87 18.69
CA PRO A 199 11.39 35.33 17.79
C PRO A 199 10.78 34.79 16.48
N PRO A 200 11.37 35.06 15.30
CA PRO A 200 10.86 34.62 13.99
C PRO A 200 11.14 33.12 13.74
N ILE A 201 10.71 32.27 14.66
CA ILE A 201 10.96 30.82 14.65
C ILE A 201 9.65 30.12 14.98
N ARG A 202 9.28 29.16 14.14
CA ARG A 202 8.17 28.24 14.37
C ARG A 202 8.70 26.80 14.41
N THR A 203 8.41 26.06 15.46
CA THR A 203 8.73 24.62 15.56
C THR A 203 7.47 23.89 16.02
N SER A 204 7.05 22.88 15.25
CA SER A 204 5.77 22.15 15.39
C SER A 204 4.47 22.91 15.07
N SER A 205 4.55 24.19 14.66
CA SER A 205 3.47 24.92 13.96
C SER A 205 3.99 25.52 12.65
N ARG A 206 3.10 25.97 11.76
CA ARG A 206 3.43 26.54 10.45
C ARG A 206 2.72 27.89 10.25
N SER A 207 3.25 28.72 9.36
CA SER A 207 2.51 29.90 8.88
C SER A 207 1.46 29.43 7.88
N GLU A 208 0.23 29.91 7.98
CA GLU A 208 -0.84 29.52 7.06
C GLU A 208 -1.89 30.61 6.83
N ILE A 209 -2.56 30.50 5.68
CA ILE A 209 -3.75 31.25 5.26
C ILE A 209 -4.81 30.19 4.97
N GLU A 210 -5.99 30.33 5.56
CA GLU A 210 -7.05 29.32 5.44
C GLU A 210 -8.10 29.74 4.40
N LEU A 211 -8.26 28.97 3.32
CA LEU A 211 -9.35 29.14 2.36
C LEU A 211 -10.58 28.36 2.81
N LEU A 212 -11.71 29.05 2.93
CA LEU A 212 -12.98 28.47 3.35
C LEU A 212 -13.99 28.58 2.20
N ILE A 213 -14.42 27.44 1.63
CA ILE A 213 -15.60 27.44 0.76
C ILE A 213 -16.85 27.28 1.62
N LEU A 214 -17.81 28.18 1.42
CA LEU A 214 -19.10 28.14 2.09
C LEU A 214 -20.21 28.00 1.06
N GLY A 215 -21.16 27.11 1.33
CA GLY A 215 -22.45 27.13 0.68
C GLY A 215 -23.37 25.98 1.11
N ARG A 216 -24.55 25.91 0.51
CA ARG A 216 -25.54 24.82 0.71
C ARG A 216 -25.01 23.50 0.13
N GLY A 217 -24.68 22.54 0.98
CA GLY A 217 -24.04 21.27 0.59
C GLY A 217 -24.73 20.49 -0.54
N ILE A 218 -23.91 19.69 -1.23
CA ILE A 218 -24.12 19.00 -2.52
C ILE A 218 -24.00 19.97 -3.71
N GLY A 219 -23.05 19.68 -4.60
CA GLY A 219 -22.64 20.49 -5.77
C GLY A 219 -23.71 21.44 -6.29
N PHE A 220 -23.42 22.74 -6.19
CA PHE A 220 -24.36 23.79 -6.55
C PHE A 220 -24.88 23.62 -7.98
N LYS A 221 -26.16 23.27 -8.08
CA LYS A 221 -27.01 23.20 -9.29
C LYS A 221 -26.86 21.99 -10.21
N PHE A 222 -26.34 20.87 -9.71
CA PHE A 222 -26.29 19.63 -10.49
C PHE A 222 -27.41 18.66 -10.10
N LYS A 223 -27.97 17.95 -11.09
CA LYS A 223 -28.95 16.87 -10.97
C LYS A 223 -28.27 15.52 -11.20
N ALA A 224 -28.92 14.42 -10.81
CA ALA A 224 -28.42 13.08 -11.07
C ALA A 224 -28.18 12.87 -12.58
N GLY A 225 -26.92 12.59 -12.96
CA GLY A 225 -26.48 12.45 -14.35
C GLY A 225 -25.71 13.66 -14.92
N ASP A 226 -25.62 14.78 -14.19
CA ASP A 226 -24.79 15.90 -14.62
C ASP A 226 -23.30 15.66 -14.25
N GLU A 227 -22.38 16.06 -15.14
CA GLU A 227 -20.94 15.98 -14.88
C GLU A 227 -20.50 17.06 -13.88
N ILE A 228 -19.79 16.63 -12.83
CA ILE A 228 -19.20 17.48 -11.81
C ILE A 228 -17.70 17.61 -12.12
N ASP A 229 -17.21 18.84 -12.08
CA ASP A 229 -15.79 19.17 -12.21
C ASP A 229 -15.08 18.92 -10.87
N GLU A 230 -14.32 17.82 -10.79
CA GLU A 230 -13.69 17.32 -9.55
C GLU A 230 -12.62 18.28 -9.01
N GLU A 231 -12.00 19.11 -9.87
CA GLU A 231 -10.99 20.09 -9.47
C GLU A 231 -11.57 21.27 -8.69
N ARG A 232 -12.91 21.45 -8.73
CA ARG A 232 -13.64 22.55 -8.07
C ARG A 232 -14.26 22.13 -6.74
N ILE A 233 -13.99 20.91 -6.29
CA ILE A 233 -14.46 20.36 -5.00
C ILE A 233 -13.33 20.56 -3.97
N GLU A 234 -13.30 21.68 -3.23
CA GLU A 234 -12.15 21.91 -2.33
C GLU A 234 -12.24 21.19 -0.97
N LYS A 235 -13.34 20.49 -0.61
CA LYS A 235 -13.39 19.60 0.58
C LYS A 235 -14.45 18.48 0.47
N VAL A 236 -14.05 17.28 0.87
CA VAL A 236 -14.92 16.10 1.02
C VAL A 236 -15.02 15.77 2.52
N PHE A 237 -16.22 15.83 3.09
CA PHE A 237 -16.44 15.41 4.47
C PHE A 237 -16.36 13.88 4.56
N ARG A 238 -15.38 13.38 5.33
CA ARG A 238 -15.21 11.96 5.63
C ARG A 238 -15.57 11.74 7.10
N LEU A 239 -16.35 10.71 7.37
CA LEU A 239 -16.43 10.12 8.71
C LEU A 239 -15.02 9.62 9.07
N GLN A 240 -14.58 9.80 10.32
CA GLN A 240 -13.22 9.49 10.77
C GLN A 240 -12.81 8.01 10.57
N ASP A 241 -13.79 7.15 10.28
CA ASP A 241 -13.58 5.75 9.90
C ASP A 241 -13.92 5.54 8.41
N ALA A 242 -12.89 5.24 7.61
CA ALA A 242 -13.03 4.96 6.19
C ALA A 242 -13.95 3.76 5.88
N SER A 243 -14.12 2.84 6.84
CA SER A 243 -15.02 1.70 6.70
C SER A 243 -16.49 2.07 6.84
N ILE A 244 -16.80 3.10 7.64
CA ILE A 244 -18.15 3.63 7.82
C ILE A 244 -18.53 4.52 6.64
N TYR A 245 -17.56 5.26 6.06
CA TYR A 245 -17.75 6.09 4.88
C TYR A 245 -18.28 5.31 3.66
N GLU A 246 -17.68 4.16 3.32
CA GLU A 246 -18.16 3.33 2.21
C GLU A 246 -19.56 2.75 2.47
N LYS A 247 -19.85 2.38 3.73
CA LYS A 247 -21.21 1.93 4.12
C LYS A 247 -22.23 3.05 4.04
N PHE A 248 -21.89 4.27 4.47
CA PHE A 248 -22.75 5.45 4.37
C PHE A 248 -23.04 5.81 2.91
N LYS A 249 -22.03 5.68 2.04
CA LYS A 249 -22.16 5.92 0.60
C LYS A 249 -23.12 4.92 -0.07
N SER A 250 -23.04 3.64 0.29
CA SER A 250 -23.98 2.59 -0.15
C SER A 250 -25.41 2.89 0.33
N ILE A 251 -25.55 3.21 1.62
CA ILE A 251 -26.85 3.46 2.26
C ILE A 251 -27.53 4.68 1.64
N VAL A 252 -26.83 5.79 1.38
CA VAL A 252 -27.44 6.99 0.78
C VAL A 252 -27.89 6.74 -0.67
N THR A 253 -27.28 5.77 -1.38
CA THR A 253 -27.73 5.37 -2.73
C THR A 253 -28.87 4.35 -2.74
N GLU A 254 -28.99 3.53 -1.69
CA GLU A 254 -29.90 2.37 -1.65
C GLU A 254 -31.13 2.60 -0.77
N VAL A 255 -31.02 3.45 0.26
CA VAL A 255 -32.08 3.73 1.23
C VAL A 255 -32.84 5.00 0.84
N PRO A 256 -34.18 4.94 0.70
CA PRO A 256 -35.02 6.10 0.43
C PRO A 256 -34.81 7.24 1.43
N ILE A 257 -34.87 8.49 0.94
CA ILE A 257 -34.62 9.69 1.75
C ILE A 257 -35.59 9.81 2.93
N GLU A 258 -36.81 9.30 2.78
CA GLU A 258 -37.85 9.27 3.82
C GLU A 258 -37.42 8.39 5.01
N ILE A 259 -36.68 7.30 4.76
CA ILE A 259 -36.15 6.41 5.80
C ILE A 259 -34.96 7.06 6.51
N LEU A 260 -34.13 7.81 5.78
CA LEU A 260 -33.01 8.55 6.37
C LEU A 260 -33.53 9.68 7.28
N GLN A 261 -34.57 10.40 6.85
CA GLN A 261 -35.23 11.43 7.66
C GLN A 261 -35.90 10.84 8.90
N ALA A 262 -36.62 9.71 8.75
CA ALA A 262 -37.21 9.02 9.88
C ALA A 262 -36.14 8.50 10.86
N THR A 263 -34.98 8.05 10.35
CA THR A 263 -33.84 7.66 11.18
C THR A 263 -33.33 8.85 11.99
N ASP A 264 -33.16 10.02 11.39
CA ASP A 264 -32.69 11.22 12.07
C ASP A 264 -33.65 11.69 13.18
N ASP A 265 -34.96 11.66 12.91
CA ASP A 265 -35.97 11.96 13.93
C ASP A 265 -35.88 11.00 15.13
N ILE A 266 -35.67 9.71 14.86
CA ILE A 266 -35.56 8.67 15.89
C ILE A 266 -34.27 8.81 16.70
N VAL A 267 -33.15 9.09 16.05
CA VAL A 267 -31.87 9.33 16.73
C VAL A 267 -31.94 10.60 17.57
N THR A 268 -32.59 11.65 17.07
CA THR A 268 -32.83 12.90 17.81
C THR A 268 -33.74 12.68 19.03
N LEU A 269 -34.81 11.90 18.87
CA LEU A 269 -35.67 11.47 19.97
C LEU A 269 -34.86 10.72 21.03
N ALA A 270 -34.04 9.76 20.61
CA ALA A 270 -33.20 8.97 21.50
C ALA A 270 -32.16 9.82 22.23
N ARG A 271 -31.48 10.74 21.55
CA ARG A 271 -30.52 11.68 22.16
C ARG A 271 -31.19 12.58 23.21
N THR A 272 -32.41 13.03 22.94
CA THR A 272 -33.16 13.91 23.83
C THR A 272 -33.66 13.18 25.08
N GLN A 273 -34.18 11.96 24.92
CA GLN A 273 -34.85 11.24 26.02
C GLN A 273 -33.93 10.33 26.84
N LEU A 274 -32.87 9.77 26.24
CA LEU A 274 -31.99 8.82 26.93
C LEU A 274 -30.89 9.52 27.77
N ASN A 275 -30.67 10.82 27.57
CA ASN A 275 -29.65 11.63 28.27
C ASN A 275 -28.26 10.95 28.28
N LYS A 276 -27.88 10.36 27.14
CA LYS A 276 -26.70 9.53 26.92
C LYS A 276 -26.04 9.90 25.59
N THR A 277 -24.72 9.72 25.49
CA THR A 277 -23.95 9.98 24.26
C THR A 277 -24.18 8.86 23.25
N ILE A 278 -24.84 9.15 22.13
CA ILE A 278 -25.15 8.19 21.06
C ILE A 278 -24.19 8.43 19.89
N SER A 279 -23.36 7.43 19.57
CA SER A 279 -22.39 7.41 18.47
C SER A 279 -23.05 7.58 17.11
N ASP A 280 -22.42 8.36 16.23
CA ASP A 280 -22.91 8.66 14.88
C ASP A 280 -22.97 7.42 13.96
N GLY A 281 -22.31 6.32 14.34
CA GLY A 281 -22.45 5.04 13.66
C GLY A 281 -23.89 4.49 13.63
N ILE A 282 -24.76 4.95 14.54
CA ILE A 282 -26.17 4.55 14.58
C ILE A 282 -26.95 4.93 13.32
N TYR A 283 -26.58 6.02 12.64
CA TYR A 283 -27.27 6.46 11.44
C TYR A 283 -27.15 5.41 10.33
N VAL A 284 -26.00 4.76 10.22
CA VAL A 284 -25.77 3.65 9.28
C VAL A 284 -26.58 2.43 9.69
N SER A 285 -26.41 1.96 10.93
CA SER A 285 -26.99 0.68 11.35
C SER A 285 -28.51 0.73 11.46
N LEU A 286 -29.08 1.87 11.88
CA LEU A 286 -30.51 2.05 12.04
C LEU A 286 -31.22 2.31 10.71
N SER A 287 -30.64 3.12 9.81
CA SER A 287 -31.23 3.33 8.48
C SER A 287 -31.30 2.06 7.66
N ASP A 288 -30.23 1.26 7.67
CA ASP A 288 -30.19 -0.03 6.99
C ASP A 288 -31.20 -1.01 7.60
N HIS A 289 -31.28 -1.06 8.93
CA HIS A 289 -32.26 -1.87 9.64
C HIS A 289 -33.70 -1.51 9.27
N ILE A 290 -34.06 -0.23 9.30
CA ILE A 290 -35.41 0.25 8.97
C ILE A 290 -35.72 -0.06 7.51
N HIS A 291 -34.77 0.15 6.59
CA HIS A 291 -34.93 -0.18 5.18
C HIS A 291 -35.26 -1.66 4.97
N PHE A 292 -34.49 -2.57 5.57
CA PHE A 292 -34.78 -3.99 5.50
C PHE A 292 -36.08 -4.37 6.23
N ALA A 293 -36.43 -3.71 7.34
CA ALA A 293 -37.69 -3.96 8.02
C ALA A 293 -38.89 -3.60 7.13
N VAL A 294 -38.84 -2.49 6.39
CA VAL A 294 -39.86 -2.12 5.39
C VAL A 294 -39.93 -3.18 4.28
N GLN A 295 -38.80 -3.57 3.69
CA GLN A 295 -38.77 -4.61 2.65
C GLN A 295 -39.30 -5.96 3.14
N ARG A 296 -39.05 -6.33 4.40
CA ARG A 296 -39.58 -7.56 5.02
C ARG A 296 -41.11 -7.50 5.13
N LEU A 297 -41.65 -6.35 5.50
CA LEU A 297 -43.09 -6.14 5.62
C LEU A 297 -43.80 -6.18 4.26
N GLU A 298 -43.23 -5.56 3.23
CA GLU A 298 -43.73 -5.64 1.86
C GLU A 298 -43.80 -7.09 1.35
N LYS A 299 -42.87 -7.95 1.80
CA LYS A 299 -42.79 -9.37 1.46
C LYS A 299 -43.59 -10.28 2.41
N GLY A 300 -44.29 -9.73 3.41
CA GLY A 300 -45.10 -10.49 4.36
C GLY A 300 -44.29 -11.36 5.34
N MET A 301 -43.01 -11.04 5.58
CA MET A 301 -42.15 -11.77 6.49
C MET A 301 -42.22 -11.19 7.91
N ILE A 302 -42.64 -11.99 8.89
CA ILE A 302 -42.72 -11.59 10.30
C ILE A 302 -41.58 -12.26 11.09
N THR A 303 -40.76 -11.46 11.76
CA THR A 303 -39.65 -11.91 12.60
C THR A 303 -39.94 -11.62 14.08
N ARG A 304 -39.69 -12.59 14.97
CA ARG A 304 -39.73 -12.39 16.42
C ARG A 304 -38.32 -12.21 16.95
N ASN A 305 -38.11 -11.23 17.83
CA ASN A 305 -36.82 -11.09 18.51
C ASN A 305 -36.84 -11.91 19.82
N PRO A 306 -35.97 -12.93 19.96
CA PRO A 306 -35.92 -13.77 21.16
C PRO A 306 -35.49 -13.01 22.43
N LEU A 307 -34.84 -11.84 22.29
CA LEU A 307 -34.36 -10.98 23.39
C LEU A 307 -35.40 -9.95 23.84
N SER A 308 -36.61 -10.01 23.30
CA SER A 308 -37.66 -9.02 23.56
C SER A 308 -37.97 -8.88 25.05
N TRP A 309 -37.92 -9.98 25.80
CA TRP A 309 -38.14 -9.96 27.24
C TRP A 309 -36.99 -9.26 27.99
N GLU A 310 -35.75 -9.63 27.72
CA GLU A 310 -34.56 -9.08 28.40
C GLU A 310 -34.41 -7.59 28.12
N VAL A 311 -34.56 -7.17 26.87
CA VAL A 311 -34.42 -5.75 26.51
C VAL A 311 -35.53 -4.92 27.16
N GLN A 312 -36.76 -5.42 27.15
CA GLN A 312 -37.90 -4.75 27.80
C GLN A 312 -37.71 -4.55 29.32
N HIS A 313 -37.06 -5.49 30.00
CA HIS A 313 -36.93 -5.48 31.46
C HIS A 313 -35.61 -4.87 31.96
N PHE A 314 -34.51 -5.01 31.22
CA PHE A 314 -33.19 -4.54 31.64
C PHE A 314 -32.78 -3.21 30.99
N TYR A 315 -33.33 -2.87 29.82
CA TYR A 315 -33.04 -1.63 29.08
C TYR A 315 -34.35 -0.86 28.84
N LYS A 316 -35.06 -0.63 29.94
CA LYS A 316 -36.44 -0.10 29.91
C LYS A 316 -36.51 1.28 29.26
N ALA A 317 -35.52 2.14 29.47
CA ALA A 317 -35.49 3.48 28.90
C ALA A 317 -35.33 3.42 27.37
N GLU A 318 -34.40 2.60 26.89
CA GLU A 318 -34.12 2.38 25.48
C GLU A 318 -35.30 1.69 24.78
N PHE A 319 -35.96 0.75 25.47
CA PHE A 319 -37.17 0.08 24.98
C PHE A 319 -38.38 1.02 24.91
N ASP A 320 -38.56 1.91 25.91
CA ASP A 320 -39.63 2.91 25.90
C ASP A 320 -39.43 3.93 24.77
N VAL A 321 -38.20 4.39 24.53
CA VAL A 321 -37.84 5.27 23.40
C VAL A 321 -38.04 4.54 22.06
N ALA A 322 -37.65 3.28 21.95
CA ALA A 322 -37.88 2.49 20.74
C ALA A 322 -39.36 2.28 20.43
N ARG A 323 -40.23 2.23 21.44
CA ARG A 323 -41.68 2.16 21.25
C ARG A 323 -42.23 3.47 20.66
N GLU A 324 -41.70 4.60 21.09
CA GLU A 324 -42.03 5.92 20.52
C GLU A 324 -41.47 6.07 19.10
N ALA A 325 -40.25 5.59 18.85
CA ALA A 325 -39.65 5.52 17.52
C ALA A 325 -40.53 4.74 16.53
N LEU A 326 -41.15 3.63 16.95
CA LEU A 326 -42.08 2.87 16.11
C LEU A 326 -43.32 3.68 15.71
N THR A 327 -43.76 4.59 16.58
CA THR A 327 -44.89 5.49 16.30
C THR A 327 -44.49 6.53 15.27
N LEU A 328 -43.29 7.12 15.41
CA LEU A 328 -42.71 8.04 14.41
C LEU A 328 -42.53 7.37 13.04
N LEU A 329 -42.08 6.12 13.00
CA LEU A 329 -41.94 5.36 11.75
C LEU A 329 -43.29 5.18 11.05
N LYS A 330 -44.35 4.90 11.81
CA LYS A 330 -45.70 4.79 11.27
C LYS A 330 -46.19 6.12 10.70
N GLU A 331 -45.91 7.24 11.37
CA GLU A 331 -46.29 8.59 10.92
C GLU A 331 -45.51 9.06 9.68
N ARG A 332 -44.21 8.73 9.60
CA ARG A 332 -43.33 9.16 8.50
C ARG A 332 -43.43 8.29 7.25
N LEU A 333 -43.58 6.98 7.42
CA LEU A 333 -43.50 6.02 6.31
C LEU A 333 -44.86 5.44 5.90
N ASP A 334 -45.94 5.71 6.66
CA ASP A 334 -47.27 5.09 6.48
C ASP A 334 -47.24 3.54 6.51
N VAL A 335 -46.28 2.97 7.25
CA VAL A 335 -46.08 1.52 7.42
C VAL A 335 -46.30 1.10 8.86
N GLU A 336 -47.11 0.06 9.09
CA GLU A 336 -47.37 -0.48 10.43
C GLU A 336 -46.39 -1.61 10.77
N PHE A 337 -45.39 -1.29 11.59
CA PHE A 337 -44.36 -2.25 12.00
C PHE A 337 -44.82 -3.19 13.12
N PRO A 338 -44.33 -4.45 13.17
CA PRO A 338 -44.60 -5.38 14.24
C PRO A 338 -44.05 -4.89 15.58
N LYS A 339 -44.72 -5.25 16.68
CA LYS A 339 -44.27 -4.89 18.05
C LYS A 339 -42.88 -5.43 18.40
N ASP A 340 -42.46 -6.53 17.77
CA ASP A 340 -41.14 -7.11 17.98
C ASP A 340 -39.99 -6.21 17.46
N GLU A 341 -40.28 -5.26 16.57
CA GLU A 341 -39.28 -4.28 16.10
C GLU A 341 -38.88 -3.26 17.16
N ILE A 342 -39.69 -3.10 18.23
CA ILE A 342 -39.32 -2.26 19.38
C ILE A 342 -38.02 -2.77 20.03
N CYS A 343 -37.89 -4.09 20.17
CA CYS A 343 -36.69 -4.69 20.74
C CYS A 343 -35.47 -4.47 19.82
N ASN A 344 -35.65 -4.63 18.51
CA ASN A 344 -34.58 -4.43 17.54
C ASN A 344 -34.07 -2.99 17.51
N ILE A 345 -34.97 -2.01 17.53
CA ILE A 345 -34.62 -0.59 17.55
C ILE A 345 -33.93 -0.23 18.88
N ALA A 346 -34.40 -0.75 20.01
CA ALA A 346 -33.78 -0.54 21.31
C ALA A 346 -32.33 -1.05 21.36
N LEU A 347 -32.04 -2.18 20.72
CA LEU A 347 -30.67 -2.72 20.63
C LEU A 347 -29.72 -1.81 19.85
N HIS A 348 -30.19 -1.08 18.86
CA HIS A 348 -29.37 -0.08 18.16
C HIS A 348 -29.00 1.10 19.07
N PHE A 349 -29.92 1.56 19.93
CA PHE A 349 -29.61 2.61 20.91
C PHE A 349 -28.59 2.14 21.95
N ILE A 350 -28.75 0.92 22.47
CA ILE A 350 -27.84 0.33 23.45
C ILE A 350 -26.42 0.22 22.86
N ASN A 351 -26.31 -0.22 21.61
CA ASN A 351 -25.01 -0.37 20.95
C ASN A 351 -24.36 0.96 20.60
N ALA A 352 -25.15 1.97 20.23
CA ALA A 352 -24.64 3.29 19.91
C ALA A 352 -24.13 4.06 21.13
N GLU A 353 -24.51 3.67 22.35
CA GLU A 353 -23.99 4.25 23.60
C GLU A 353 -22.56 3.76 23.93
N VAL A 354 -22.18 2.57 23.46
CA VAL A 354 -20.93 1.91 23.83
C VAL A 354 -19.96 1.96 22.64
N ASN A 355 -19.04 2.92 22.64
CA ASN A 355 -17.98 3.03 21.63
C ASN A 355 -16.88 1.94 21.77
N ASP A 356 -17.20 0.82 22.44
CA ASP A 356 -16.41 -0.41 22.50
C ASP A 356 -17.35 -1.63 22.47
N SER A 357 -17.30 -2.34 21.35
CA SER A 357 -17.61 -3.75 21.18
C SER A 357 -19.06 -4.24 21.46
N MET A 358 -19.79 -4.50 20.37
CA MET A 358 -20.89 -5.49 20.32
C MET A 358 -20.43 -6.85 20.88
N ASN A 359 -19.12 -7.10 20.87
CA ASN A 359 -18.46 -8.27 21.41
C ASN A 359 -18.60 -8.39 22.94
N ASP A 360 -18.50 -7.34 23.76
CA ASP A 360 -18.47 -7.52 25.22
C ASP A 360 -19.85 -7.84 25.81
N VAL A 361 -20.91 -7.24 25.27
CA VAL A 361 -22.28 -7.58 25.67
C VAL A 361 -22.65 -8.96 25.11
N THR A 362 -22.32 -9.25 23.85
CA THR A 362 -22.59 -10.56 23.23
C THR A 362 -21.79 -11.68 23.90
N HIS A 363 -20.52 -11.45 24.24
CA HIS A 363 -19.67 -12.38 24.98
C HIS A 363 -20.14 -12.57 26.42
N LEU A 364 -20.54 -11.51 27.12
CA LEU A 364 -21.12 -11.66 28.46
C LEU A 364 -22.41 -12.47 28.41
N MET A 365 -23.27 -12.26 27.39
CA MET A 365 -24.50 -13.02 27.22
C MET A 365 -24.23 -14.47 26.78
N GLN A 366 -23.26 -14.72 25.90
CA GLN A 366 -22.81 -16.07 25.52
C GLN A 366 -22.22 -16.82 26.71
N LEU A 367 -21.36 -16.19 27.50
CA LEU A 367 -20.76 -16.78 28.69
C LEU A 367 -21.83 -17.14 29.74
N LEU A 368 -22.80 -16.25 29.96
CA LEU A 368 -23.94 -16.56 30.83
C LEU A 368 -24.71 -17.77 30.28
N GLN A 369 -25.00 -17.81 28.98
CA GLN A 369 -25.71 -18.92 28.36
C GLN A 369 -24.92 -20.24 28.45
N GLU A 370 -23.61 -20.21 28.26
CA GLU A 370 -22.72 -21.37 28.39
C GLU A 370 -22.69 -21.90 29.83
N ILE A 371 -22.56 -21.02 30.82
CA ILE A 371 -22.61 -21.42 32.24
C ILE A 371 -23.97 -22.04 32.56
N MET A 372 -25.06 -21.45 32.06
CA MET A 372 -26.40 -22.01 32.22
C MET A 372 -26.54 -23.39 31.59
N ASN A 373 -25.98 -23.59 30.39
CA ASN A 373 -25.97 -24.87 29.70
C ASN A 373 -25.14 -25.92 30.45
N ILE A 374 -23.98 -25.53 31.01
CA ILE A 374 -23.15 -26.40 31.85
C ILE A 374 -23.93 -26.83 33.10
N ILE A 375 -24.62 -25.90 33.77
CA ILE A 375 -25.42 -26.23 34.96
C ILE A 375 -26.56 -27.18 34.60
N LYS A 376 -27.31 -26.88 33.53
CA LYS A 376 -28.40 -27.74 33.02
C LYS A 376 -27.86 -29.14 32.66
N TYR A 377 -26.68 -29.22 32.03
CA TYR A 377 -26.06 -30.48 31.60
C TYR A 377 -25.46 -31.30 32.75
N HIS A 378 -24.70 -30.69 33.66
CA HIS A 378 -23.98 -31.41 34.72
C HIS A 378 -24.89 -31.80 35.89
N PHE A 379 -25.88 -30.96 36.21
CA PHE A 379 -26.80 -31.22 37.33
C PHE A 379 -28.15 -31.79 36.88
N ASN A 380 -28.41 -31.86 35.57
CA ASN A 380 -29.64 -32.41 34.98
C ASN A 380 -30.92 -31.81 35.58
N VAL A 381 -30.93 -30.50 35.77
CA VAL A 381 -32.05 -29.72 36.33
C VAL A 381 -32.65 -28.81 35.26
N GLU A 382 -33.99 -28.80 35.16
CA GLU A 382 -34.71 -27.76 34.42
C GLU A 382 -34.91 -26.55 35.31
N LEU A 383 -34.65 -25.36 34.76
CA LEU A 383 -34.73 -24.10 35.49
C LEU A 383 -35.98 -23.35 35.03
N ASP A 384 -36.82 -22.98 36.00
CA ASP A 384 -38.04 -22.21 35.76
C ASP A 384 -37.69 -20.73 35.56
N GLU A 385 -37.64 -20.32 34.29
CA GLU A 385 -37.13 -19.03 33.84
C GLU A 385 -38.06 -17.86 34.22
N ASP A 386 -39.32 -18.14 34.54
CA ASP A 386 -40.31 -17.17 35.02
C ASP A 386 -40.26 -16.96 36.56
N SER A 387 -39.43 -17.75 37.26
CA SER A 387 -39.35 -17.68 38.72
C SER A 387 -38.44 -16.56 39.23
N VAL A 388 -38.86 -15.92 40.34
CA VAL A 388 -38.05 -14.90 41.03
C VAL A 388 -36.67 -15.45 41.48
N ASN A 389 -36.58 -16.75 41.72
CA ASN A 389 -35.31 -17.39 42.11
C ASN A 389 -34.34 -17.51 40.94
N TYR A 390 -34.83 -17.85 39.74
CA TYR A 390 -34.02 -17.83 38.52
C TYR A 390 -33.52 -16.42 38.21
N PHE A 391 -34.39 -15.42 38.36
CA PHE A 391 -34.03 -14.02 38.18
C PHE A 391 -32.92 -13.56 39.12
N ARG A 392 -33.00 -13.91 40.42
CA ARG A 392 -31.93 -13.61 41.39
C ARG A 392 -30.63 -14.33 41.05
N PHE A 393 -30.71 -15.57 40.58
CA PHE A 393 -29.56 -16.36 40.19
C PHE A 393 -28.81 -15.74 38.99
N ILE A 394 -29.52 -15.43 37.90
CA ILE A 394 -28.93 -14.78 36.71
C ILE A 394 -28.36 -13.41 37.04
N THR A 395 -29.04 -12.62 37.87
CA THR A 395 -28.55 -11.31 38.30
C THR A 395 -27.23 -11.43 39.06
N HIS A 396 -27.13 -12.37 40.01
CA HIS A 396 -25.89 -12.60 40.75
C HIS A 396 -24.77 -13.15 39.87
N LEU A 397 -25.09 -14.04 38.93
CA LEU A 397 -24.14 -14.61 37.99
C LEU A 397 -23.60 -13.55 37.02
N LYS A 398 -24.44 -12.63 36.55
CA LYS A 398 -24.05 -11.48 35.73
C LYS A 398 -23.07 -10.57 36.48
N TYR A 399 -23.39 -10.18 37.72
CA TYR A 399 -22.48 -9.35 38.52
C TYR A 399 -21.19 -10.10 38.89
N PHE A 400 -21.24 -11.42 39.01
CA PHE A 400 -20.05 -12.25 39.18
C PHE A 400 -19.15 -12.24 37.92
N CYS A 401 -19.72 -12.46 36.74
CA CYS A 401 -18.99 -12.43 35.47
C CYS A 401 -18.44 -11.03 35.17
N GLN A 402 -19.22 -9.97 35.41
CA GLN A 402 -18.78 -8.58 35.24
C GLN A 402 -17.67 -8.18 36.23
N ARG A 403 -17.68 -8.71 37.46
CA ARG A 403 -16.57 -8.52 38.41
C ARG A 403 -15.32 -9.28 38.02
N TRP A 404 -15.46 -10.42 37.35
CA TRP A 404 -14.32 -11.23 36.91
C TRP A 404 -13.66 -10.64 35.65
N MET A 405 -14.46 -10.20 34.68
CA MET A 405 -13.97 -9.75 33.37
C MET A 405 -13.49 -8.29 33.34
N SER A 406 -13.59 -7.55 34.45
CA SER A 406 -13.04 -6.19 34.48
C SER A 406 -11.52 -6.24 34.70
N ALA A 407 -10.76 -5.72 33.72
CA ALA A 407 -9.30 -5.70 33.65
C ALA A 407 -8.61 -4.97 34.84
N GLY A 408 -9.39 -4.37 35.74
CA GLY A 408 -8.92 -3.69 36.94
C GLY A 408 -8.89 -4.55 38.21
N THR A 409 -9.41 -5.79 38.20
CA THR A 409 -9.50 -6.57 39.45
C THR A 409 -8.22 -7.34 39.78
N ASP A 410 -7.83 -7.30 41.06
CA ASP A 410 -6.63 -8.00 41.55
C ASP A 410 -6.71 -9.52 41.34
N THR A 411 -7.91 -10.10 41.26
CA THR A 411 -8.10 -11.54 40.98
C THR A 411 -7.80 -11.89 39.52
N TYR A 412 -8.24 -11.07 38.56
CA TYR A 412 -7.85 -11.21 37.16
C TYR A 412 -6.34 -11.03 37.00
N ARG A 413 -5.75 -10.04 37.67
CA ARG A 413 -4.30 -9.81 37.67
C ARG A 413 -3.50 -10.95 38.30
N ILE A 414 -3.99 -11.58 39.37
CA ILE A 414 -3.34 -12.75 39.99
C ILE A 414 -3.43 -13.97 39.08
N LEU A 415 -4.58 -14.23 38.45
CA LEU A 415 -4.74 -15.37 37.53
C LEU A 415 -3.98 -15.17 36.22
N SER A 416 -3.95 -13.94 35.69
CA SER A 416 -3.08 -13.55 34.57
C SER A 416 -1.61 -13.69 34.96
N ALA A 417 -1.19 -13.20 36.13
CA ALA A 417 0.18 -13.36 36.61
C ALA A 417 0.58 -14.83 36.86
N ILE A 418 -0.36 -15.71 37.21
CA ILE A 418 -0.13 -17.15 37.31
C ILE A 418 -0.03 -17.78 35.91
N GLY A 419 -0.86 -17.37 34.95
CA GLY A 419 -0.82 -17.82 33.56
C GLY A 419 0.43 -17.34 32.80
N ASP A 420 0.82 -16.08 33.00
CA ASP A 420 1.97 -15.42 32.39
C ASP A 420 3.28 -15.74 33.11
N GLY A 421 3.22 -16.10 34.40
CA GLY A 421 4.41 -16.35 35.22
C GLY A 421 5.30 -17.47 34.69
N VAL A 422 4.75 -18.46 34.00
CA VAL A 422 5.55 -19.54 33.37
C VAL A 422 6.30 -19.04 32.13
N PHE A 423 5.71 -18.12 31.37
CA PHE A 423 6.29 -17.55 30.15
C PHE A 423 7.22 -16.36 30.44
N TYR A 424 7.04 -15.66 31.57
CA TYR A 424 7.87 -14.54 31.99
C TYR A 424 9.31 -14.96 32.34
N PHE A 425 9.51 -16.15 32.91
CA PHE A 425 10.85 -16.68 33.21
C PHE A 425 11.44 -17.54 32.08
N LEU A 426 10.69 -17.78 31.00
CA LEU A 426 11.13 -18.60 29.87
C LEU A 426 12.38 -18.02 29.17
N PRO A 427 12.50 -16.68 28.94
CA PRO A 427 13.72 -16.11 28.37
C PRO A 427 14.96 -16.33 29.25
N LEU A 428 14.79 -16.28 30.58
CA LEU A 428 15.85 -16.55 31.55
C LEU A 428 16.28 -18.03 31.54
N LEU A 429 15.33 -18.95 31.45
CA LEU A 429 15.59 -20.39 31.34
C LEU A 429 16.23 -20.77 30.00
N ILE A 430 15.82 -20.11 28.91
CA ILE A 430 16.43 -20.26 27.58
C ILE A 430 17.86 -19.70 27.58
N ALA A 431 18.09 -18.53 28.19
CA ALA A 431 19.42 -17.94 28.31
C ALA A 431 20.39 -18.83 29.08
N VAL A 432 19.93 -19.47 30.17
CA VAL A 432 20.69 -20.48 30.93
C VAL A 432 20.98 -21.73 30.10
N SER A 433 19.99 -22.20 29.37
CA SER A 433 20.10 -23.42 28.56
C SER A 433 21.01 -23.22 27.35
N ALA A 434 20.92 -22.06 26.68
CA ALA A 434 21.81 -21.65 25.60
C ALA A 434 23.23 -21.48 26.11
N ALA A 435 23.43 -20.81 27.25
CA ALA A 435 24.76 -20.67 27.85
C ALA A 435 25.39 -22.04 28.15
N ARG A 436 24.62 -23.00 28.70
CA ARG A 436 25.10 -24.37 28.92
C ARG A 436 25.43 -25.12 27.62
N LYS A 437 24.62 -24.94 26.56
CA LYS A 437 24.80 -25.60 25.27
C LYS A 437 26.01 -25.07 24.48
N PHE A 438 26.31 -23.78 24.63
CA PHE A 438 27.42 -23.11 23.94
C PHE A 438 28.67 -22.92 24.81
N GLY A 439 28.70 -23.49 26.03
CA GLY A 439 29.87 -23.43 26.92
C GLY A 439 30.10 -22.08 27.62
N SER A 440 29.11 -21.19 27.61
CA SER A 440 29.16 -19.84 28.20
C SER A 440 28.67 -19.83 29.66
N ASN A 441 29.00 -18.78 30.43
CA ASN A 441 28.61 -18.69 31.84
C ASN A 441 27.09 -18.43 32.01
N PRO A 442 26.33 -19.36 32.63
CA PRO A 442 24.87 -19.24 32.75
C PRO A 442 24.43 -18.06 33.64
N PHE A 443 25.25 -17.63 34.60
CA PHE A 443 24.92 -16.52 35.49
C PHE A 443 25.00 -15.16 34.79
N VAL A 444 25.89 -15.02 33.79
CA VAL A 444 25.99 -13.81 32.96
C VAL A 444 24.82 -13.74 31.98
N ALA A 445 24.40 -14.89 31.43
CA ALA A 445 23.23 -15.00 30.57
C ALA A 445 21.92 -14.70 31.33
N ILE A 446 21.81 -15.12 32.59
CA ILE A 446 20.73 -14.71 33.49
C ILE A 446 20.74 -13.20 33.68
N ALA A 447 21.88 -12.60 34.04
CA ALA A 447 21.95 -11.17 34.32
C ALA A 447 21.58 -10.29 33.11
N LEU A 448 22.01 -10.67 31.90
CA LEU A 448 21.62 -10.01 30.65
C LEU A 448 20.13 -10.22 30.32
N GLY A 449 19.61 -11.44 30.52
CA GLY A 449 18.20 -11.76 30.36
C GLY A 449 17.30 -10.97 31.33
N THR A 450 17.72 -10.79 32.58
CA THR A 450 16.98 -9.99 33.58
C THR A 450 17.00 -8.51 33.26
N ALA A 451 18.13 -7.97 32.77
CA ALA A 451 18.28 -6.55 32.43
C ALA A 451 17.40 -6.12 31.25
N LEU A 452 17.10 -7.03 30.33
CA LEU A 452 16.25 -6.78 29.17
C LEU A 452 14.74 -6.85 29.48
N MET A 453 14.34 -7.30 30.68
CA MET A 453 12.95 -7.63 31.02
C MET A 453 12.22 -6.65 31.97
N TYR A 454 12.64 -5.39 32.16
CA TYR A 454 11.99 -4.52 33.17
C TYR A 454 11.26 -3.26 32.64
N PRO A 455 9.93 -3.32 32.42
CA PRO A 455 9.07 -2.13 32.23
C PRO A 455 8.12 -1.79 33.41
N ASP A 456 7.90 -2.67 34.40
CA ASP A 456 6.68 -2.59 35.23
C ASP A 456 6.76 -1.89 36.61
N MET A 457 7.94 -1.47 37.09
CA MET A 457 7.97 -0.61 38.31
C MET A 457 7.58 0.85 38.03
N GLY A 458 7.71 1.30 36.79
CA GLY A 458 7.22 2.61 36.38
C GLY A 458 5.70 2.69 36.48
N ALA A 459 5.02 1.61 36.06
CA ALA A 459 3.56 1.49 36.08
C ALA A 459 2.97 1.50 37.49
N LEU A 460 3.67 0.90 38.47
CA LEU A 460 3.25 0.87 39.88
C LEU A 460 3.35 2.25 40.57
N LEU A 461 4.21 3.14 40.06
CA LEU A 461 4.44 4.48 40.61
C LEU A 461 3.64 5.57 39.87
N SER A 462 3.15 5.30 38.66
CA SER A 462 2.39 6.23 37.83
C SER A 462 0.87 6.18 38.03
N SER A 463 0.33 5.18 38.74
CA SER A 463 -1.12 4.97 38.84
C SER A 463 -1.85 5.93 39.80
N GLY A 464 -1.13 6.67 40.65
CA GLY A 464 -1.75 7.67 41.53
C GLY A 464 -2.71 7.11 42.60
N GLU A 465 -2.86 5.79 42.71
CA GLU A 465 -3.71 5.16 43.72
C GLU A 465 -3.00 5.03 45.08
N SER A 466 -3.76 5.15 46.17
CA SER A 466 -3.22 5.06 47.53
C SER A 466 -2.72 3.64 47.83
N VAL A 467 -1.41 3.48 48.04
CA VAL A 467 -0.82 2.20 48.45
C VAL A 467 -1.00 2.02 49.96
N ALA A 468 -1.83 1.06 50.37
CA ALA A 468 -1.99 0.68 51.77
C ALA A 468 -1.04 -0.48 52.11
N PHE A 469 -0.18 -0.29 53.11
CA PHE A 469 0.60 -1.38 53.70
C PHE A 469 -0.10 -1.86 54.98
N LEU A 470 -0.51 -3.13 55.01
CA LEU A 470 -1.26 -3.74 56.12
C LEU A 470 -2.56 -2.98 56.50
N GLY A 471 -3.19 -2.32 55.51
CA GLY A 471 -4.51 -1.71 55.67
C GLY A 471 -4.54 -0.37 56.41
N ILE A 472 -3.42 0.31 56.65
CA ILE A 472 -3.40 1.64 57.30
C ILE A 472 -2.91 2.72 56.31
N PRO A 473 -3.76 3.71 55.96
CA PRO A 473 -3.39 4.81 55.08
C PRO A 473 -2.68 5.92 55.89
N TRP A 474 -1.35 5.96 55.84
CA TRP A 474 -0.54 6.88 56.64
C TRP A 474 -0.51 8.33 56.08
N VAL A 475 -0.64 8.53 54.76
CA VAL A 475 -0.19 9.80 54.12
C VAL A 475 -1.29 10.85 53.94
N ASP A 476 -2.57 10.50 54.02
CA ASP A 476 -3.64 11.39 53.54
C ASP A 476 -4.07 12.50 54.50
N ARG A 477 -3.67 12.47 55.78
CA ARG A 477 -4.27 13.34 56.80
C ARG A 477 -3.61 14.69 57.02
N VAL A 478 -2.45 14.97 56.42
CA VAL A 478 -1.65 16.17 56.78
C VAL A 478 -1.24 17.01 55.56
N ILE A 479 -1.28 16.48 54.34
CA ILE A 479 -0.83 17.21 53.13
C ILE A 479 -2.02 17.54 52.22
N PRO A 480 -2.31 18.83 51.93
CA PRO A 480 -3.37 19.23 51.01
C PRO A 480 -3.15 18.65 49.61
N ALA A 481 -4.23 18.26 48.93
CA ALA A 481 -4.20 17.50 47.67
C ALA A 481 -3.31 18.11 46.57
N ALA A 482 -3.27 19.45 46.47
CA ALA A 482 -2.46 20.17 45.49
C ALA A 482 -0.94 20.00 45.67
N LEU A 483 -0.49 19.68 46.89
CA LEU A 483 0.93 19.52 47.20
C LEU A 483 1.39 18.05 47.20
N LYS A 484 0.46 17.09 47.03
CA LYS A 484 0.78 15.66 47.12
C LYS A 484 1.70 15.18 46.00
N LEU A 485 1.48 15.65 44.76
CA LEU A 485 2.30 15.29 43.60
C LEU A 485 3.77 15.73 43.73
N LEU A 486 4.05 16.78 44.50
CA LEU A 486 5.40 17.30 44.68
C LEU A 486 6.05 16.83 45.99
N LEU A 487 5.31 16.88 47.10
CA LEU A 487 5.84 16.60 48.44
C LEU A 487 5.86 15.12 48.78
N VAL A 488 4.93 14.29 48.27
CA VAL A 488 4.91 12.86 48.60
C VAL A 488 6.13 12.13 48.03
N PRO A 489 6.53 12.32 46.75
CA PRO A 489 7.76 11.72 46.25
C PRO A 489 9.00 12.24 47.00
N LEU A 490 9.07 13.55 47.27
CA LEU A 490 10.21 14.19 47.92
C LEU A 490 10.39 13.74 49.37
N ILE A 491 9.31 13.68 50.17
CA ILE A 491 9.32 13.22 51.56
C ILE A 491 9.52 11.72 51.63
N THR A 492 8.94 10.94 50.72
CA THR A 492 9.15 9.48 50.66
C THR A 492 10.62 9.17 50.33
N LEU A 493 11.25 9.91 49.42
CA LEU A 493 12.68 9.77 49.14
C LEU A 493 13.54 10.23 50.34
N LEU A 494 13.20 11.37 50.96
CA LEU A 494 13.91 11.92 52.14
C LEU A 494 13.76 11.07 53.41
N VAL A 495 12.75 10.19 53.50
CA VAL A 495 12.54 9.31 54.65
C VAL A 495 12.99 7.87 54.36
N MET A 496 12.68 7.33 53.17
CA MET A 496 13.10 5.97 52.78
C MET A 496 14.60 5.87 52.57
N VAL A 497 15.26 6.89 52.00
CA VAL A 497 16.71 6.82 51.75
C VAL A 497 17.51 6.81 53.06
N PRO A 498 17.23 7.66 54.07
CA PRO A 498 17.89 7.56 55.36
C PRO A 498 17.51 6.30 56.15
N VAL A 499 16.25 5.83 56.10
CA VAL A 499 15.86 4.58 56.77
C VAL A 499 16.56 3.36 56.14
N THR A 500 16.71 3.36 54.82
CA THR A 500 17.47 2.32 54.09
C THR A 500 18.97 2.41 54.38
N LEU A 501 19.53 3.62 54.47
CA LEU A 501 20.92 3.84 54.86
C LEU A 501 21.19 3.53 56.35
N ILE A 502 20.22 3.67 57.24
CA ILE A 502 20.35 3.34 58.67
C ILE A 502 20.12 1.83 58.90
N ALA A 503 19.26 1.16 58.11
CA ALA A 503 18.96 -0.26 58.26
C ALA A 503 19.93 -1.18 57.48
N ILE A 504 20.30 -0.82 56.25
CA ILE A 504 21.15 -1.64 55.36
C ILE A 504 22.59 -1.13 55.34
N GLY A 505 22.81 0.17 55.56
CA GLY A 505 24.13 0.77 55.61
C GLY A 505 25.08 0.10 56.60
N PRO A 506 24.72 -0.07 57.89
CA PRO A 506 25.60 -0.71 58.87
C PRO A 506 25.95 -2.16 58.53
N LEU A 507 25.06 -2.88 57.86
CA LEU A 507 25.30 -4.25 57.39
C LEU A 507 26.30 -4.25 56.21
N GLY A 508 26.14 -3.31 55.27
CA GLY A 508 27.06 -3.10 54.15
C GLY A 508 28.45 -2.64 54.59
N THR A 509 28.55 -1.74 55.57
CA THR A 509 29.85 -1.32 56.12
C THR A 509 30.51 -2.42 56.96
N PHE A 510 29.74 -3.21 57.70
CA PHE A 510 30.29 -4.35 58.46
C PHE A 510 30.84 -5.45 57.53
N VAL A 511 30.09 -5.80 56.48
CA VAL A 511 30.53 -6.79 55.48
C VAL A 511 31.68 -6.27 54.63
N GLY A 512 31.62 -5.00 54.20
CA GLY A 512 32.65 -4.36 53.39
C GLY A 512 33.97 -4.14 54.14
N SER A 513 33.91 -3.75 55.42
CA SER A 513 35.12 -3.63 56.26
C SER A 513 35.73 -4.98 56.62
N GLY A 514 34.90 -6.02 56.83
CA GLY A 514 35.36 -7.40 57.02
C GLY A 514 36.05 -7.98 55.78
N LEU A 515 35.47 -7.77 54.59
CA LEU A 515 36.07 -8.20 53.32
C LEU A 515 37.35 -7.44 52.99
N SER A 516 37.36 -6.11 53.17
CA SER A 516 38.54 -5.27 52.94
C SER A 516 39.69 -5.62 53.90
N GLY A 517 39.39 -5.88 55.17
CA GLY A 517 40.37 -6.36 56.15
C GLY A 517 40.93 -7.75 55.80
N GLY A 518 40.07 -8.65 55.32
CA GLY A 518 40.48 -9.99 54.87
C GLY A 518 41.37 -9.95 53.63
N ILE A 519 41.07 -9.08 52.67
CA ILE A 519 41.86 -8.90 51.44
C ILE A 519 43.22 -8.27 51.74
N ASN A 520 43.28 -7.25 52.61
CA ASN A 520 44.54 -6.63 53.01
C ASN A 520 45.42 -7.55 53.86
N TRP A 521 44.84 -8.44 54.66
CA TRP A 521 45.59 -9.49 55.35
C TRP A 521 46.15 -10.52 54.35
N LEU A 522 45.33 -10.97 53.40
CA LEU A 522 45.75 -11.92 52.37
C LEU A 522 46.89 -11.36 51.51
N LEU A 523 46.80 -10.11 51.06
CA LEU A 523 47.82 -9.47 50.21
C LEU A 523 49.16 -9.23 50.93
N ASN A 524 49.14 -8.95 52.23
CA ASN A 524 50.35 -8.64 53.00
C ASN A 524 51.05 -9.90 53.56
N GLU A 525 50.30 -10.95 53.93
CA GLU A 525 50.86 -12.14 54.60
C GLU A 525 50.80 -13.43 53.74
N GLY A 526 50.00 -13.44 52.66
CA GLY A 526 49.61 -14.67 51.97
C GLY A 526 50.47 -15.11 50.78
N GLY A 527 51.55 -14.39 50.46
CA GLY A 527 52.50 -14.76 49.39
C GLY A 527 51.84 -15.23 48.08
N LEU A 528 52.38 -16.26 47.44
CA LEU A 528 51.88 -16.78 46.15
C LEU A 528 50.41 -17.27 46.20
N ILE A 529 49.95 -17.70 47.37
CA ILE A 529 48.57 -18.16 47.60
C ILE A 529 47.59 -16.98 47.56
N ALA A 530 48.03 -15.79 47.98
CA ALA A 530 47.21 -14.59 47.89
C ALA A 530 46.87 -14.21 46.45
N GLY A 531 47.81 -14.37 45.52
CA GLY A 531 47.60 -14.10 44.10
C GLY A 531 46.54 -15.01 43.46
N ILE A 532 46.49 -16.29 43.86
CA ILE A 532 45.51 -17.25 43.33
C ILE A 532 44.11 -16.95 43.88
N VAL A 533 44.00 -16.66 45.18
CA VAL A 533 42.71 -16.35 45.81
C VAL A 533 42.16 -15.00 45.32
N LEU A 534 43.00 -13.96 45.19
CA LEU A 534 42.55 -12.69 44.63
C LEU A 534 42.21 -12.78 43.14
N GLY A 535 42.94 -13.58 42.36
CA GLY A 535 42.63 -13.80 40.94
C GLY A 535 41.24 -14.42 40.74
N GLY A 536 40.86 -15.38 41.59
CA GLY A 536 39.52 -15.97 41.57
C GLY A 536 38.41 -15.04 42.10
N ALA A 537 38.72 -14.23 43.12
CA ALA A 537 37.76 -13.30 43.71
C ALA A 537 37.55 -12.00 42.89
N MET A 538 38.47 -11.65 42.00
CA MET A 538 38.39 -10.43 41.18
C MET A 538 37.17 -10.44 40.24
N ALA A 539 36.76 -11.61 39.75
CA ALA A 539 35.54 -11.77 38.97
C ALA A 539 34.27 -11.38 39.76
N LEU A 540 34.25 -11.66 41.07
CA LEU A 540 33.16 -11.28 41.96
C LEU A 540 33.16 -9.77 42.25
N ILE A 541 34.33 -9.18 42.44
CA ILE A 541 34.50 -7.73 42.69
C ILE A 541 34.09 -6.90 41.46
N ILE A 542 34.40 -7.38 40.24
CA ILE A 542 33.97 -6.78 38.98
C ILE A 542 32.45 -6.90 38.80
N MET A 543 31.87 -8.06 39.12
CA MET A 543 30.42 -8.27 39.09
C MET A 543 29.64 -7.41 40.09
N THR A 544 30.23 -7.06 41.24
CA THR A 544 29.58 -6.19 42.24
C THR A 544 29.77 -4.68 41.99
N GLY A 545 30.24 -4.30 40.80
CA GLY A 545 30.08 -2.92 40.29
C GLY A 545 31.26 -1.99 40.47
N ASN A 546 32.49 -2.47 40.71
CA ASN A 546 33.67 -1.60 40.83
C ASN A 546 34.73 -1.77 39.71
N GLY A 547 34.35 -2.38 38.58
CA GLY A 547 35.28 -2.79 37.52
C GLY A 547 35.01 -2.20 36.12
N GLY A 548 34.39 -1.03 36.01
CA GLY A 548 34.24 -0.33 34.73
C GLY A 548 35.52 0.39 34.27
N LEU A 549 35.50 0.93 33.05
CA LEU A 549 36.55 1.74 32.41
C LEU A 549 37.31 2.78 33.28
N PRO A 550 36.77 3.33 34.38
CA PRO A 550 37.54 4.17 35.31
C PRO A 550 38.66 3.44 36.10
N GLY A 551 38.67 2.10 36.16
CA GLY A 551 39.66 1.31 36.90
C GLY A 551 40.94 0.96 36.13
N LEU A 552 40.96 1.16 34.81
CA LEU A 552 42.10 0.87 33.94
C LEU A 552 43.42 1.58 34.31
N PRO A 553 43.42 2.81 34.88
CA PRO A 553 44.65 3.44 35.36
C PRO A 553 45.31 2.72 36.55
N SER A 554 44.58 1.88 37.30
CA SER A 554 45.13 1.14 38.45
C SER A 554 45.96 -0.11 38.06
N LEU A 555 45.84 -0.57 36.80
CA LEU A 555 46.59 -1.71 36.28
C LEU A 555 47.92 -1.31 35.64
N ILE A 556 48.21 -0.01 35.51
CA ILE A 556 49.51 0.48 35.04
C ILE A 556 50.43 0.62 36.26
N GLY A 557 51.13 -0.47 36.57
CA GLY A 557 52.10 -0.53 37.66
C GLY A 557 53.00 -1.77 37.57
N GLN A 558 54.03 -1.81 38.41
CA GLN A 558 55.11 -2.81 38.37
C GLN A 558 54.66 -4.28 38.49
N THR A 559 53.39 -4.55 38.82
CA THR A 559 52.85 -5.91 38.93
C THR A 559 52.04 -6.38 37.72
N PHE A 560 51.87 -5.54 36.69
CA PHE A 560 51.11 -5.84 35.47
C PHE A 560 51.53 -7.15 34.77
N TRP A 561 52.84 -7.39 34.70
CA TRP A 561 53.39 -8.58 34.03
C TRP A 561 53.21 -9.88 34.84
N TYR A 562 53.09 -9.80 36.16
CA TYR A 562 52.80 -10.97 37.00
C TYR A 562 51.32 -11.38 36.90
N SER A 563 50.41 -10.41 36.75
CA SER A 563 48.99 -10.66 36.52
C SER A 563 48.73 -11.32 35.15
N LEU A 564 49.48 -10.90 34.12
CA LEU A 564 49.44 -11.52 32.79
C LEU A 564 50.02 -12.95 32.80
N GLY A 565 51.11 -13.17 33.54
CA GLY A 565 51.70 -14.50 33.71
C GLY A 565 50.81 -15.51 34.44
N GLY A 566 50.03 -15.04 35.43
CA GLY A 566 49.07 -15.89 36.16
C GLY A 566 47.93 -16.43 35.29
N MET A 567 47.44 -15.64 34.32
CA MET A 567 46.40 -16.09 33.38
C MET A 567 46.90 -17.17 32.42
N ILE A 568 48.16 -17.05 31.97
CA ILE A 568 48.79 -18.05 31.09
C ILE A 568 49.00 -19.36 31.85
N LEU A 569 49.41 -19.30 33.12
CA LEU A 569 49.60 -20.49 33.95
C LEU A 569 48.29 -21.23 34.24
N ALA A 570 47.18 -20.51 34.45
CA ALA A 570 45.86 -21.10 34.62
C ALA A 570 45.40 -21.87 33.36
N PHE A 571 45.75 -21.37 32.17
CA PHE A 571 45.46 -22.03 30.90
C PHE A 571 46.26 -23.35 30.73
N VAL A 572 47.54 -23.33 31.12
CA VAL A 572 48.41 -24.51 31.10
C VAL A 572 47.95 -25.58 32.11
N VAL A 573 47.51 -25.17 33.30
CA VAL A 573 46.94 -26.08 34.30
C VAL A 573 45.62 -26.69 33.80
N GLY A 574 44.79 -25.93 33.09
CA GLY A 574 43.59 -26.44 32.43
C GLY A 574 43.89 -27.51 31.37
N ALA A 575 44.92 -27.31 30.54
CA ALA A 575 45.38 -28.28 29.55
C ALA A 575 45.96 -29.56 30.20
N ILE A 576 46.71 -29.44 31.29
CA ILE A 576 47.22 -30.60 32.05
C ILE A 576 46.06 -31.38 32.68
N MET A 577 45.04 -30.70 33.22
CA MET A 577 43.85 -31.34 33.78
C MET A 577 43.06 -32.10 32.71
N SER A 578 42.91 -31.55 31.50
CA SER A 578 42.29 -32.26 30.37
C SER A 578 43.03 -33.56 30.01
N THR A 579 44.36 -33.55 30.11
CA THR A 579 45.22 -34.71 29.85
C THR A 579 45.13 -35.77 30.97
N VAL A 580 44.98 -35.34 32.23
CA VAL A 580 44.83 -36.24 33.40
C VAL A 580 43.43 -36.84 33.49
N PHE A 581 42.39 -36.10 33.07
CA PHE A 581 41.00 -36.55 33.10
C PHE A 581 40.52 -37.25 31.80
N GLY A 582 41.40 -37.39 30.80
CA GLY A 582 41.23 -38.36 29.72
C GLY A 582 40.02 -38.14 28.80
N ILE A 583 39.69 -36.88 28.50
CA ILE A 583 38.71 -36.56 27.45
C ILE A 583 39.45 -36.62 26.11
N LYS A 584 39.18 -37.64 25.28
CA LYS A 584 39.79 -37.81 23.95
C LYS A 584 38.84 -37.34 22.85
N GLU A 585 39.32 -36.40 22.04
CA GLU A 585 38.80 -36.07 20.72
C GLU A 585 39.45 -37.01 19.69
N GLU A 586 38.66 -37.58 18.77
CA GLU A 586 39.17 -38.25 17.57
C GLU A 586 38.93 -37.37 16.34
N GLU A 587 40.04 -37.08 15.65
CA GLU A 587 40.16 -36.46 14.34
C GLU A 587 39.77 -37.45 13.22
N GLY A 588 39.36 -36.93 12.07
CA GLY A 588 39.49 -37.65 10.81
C GLY A 588 40.02 -36.70 9.75
N ASP A 589 41.12 -37.06 9.08
CA ASP A 589 41.42 -36.50 7.77
C ASP A 589 42.19 -37.45 6.83
N ALA A 590 41.64 -37.51 5.60
CA ALA A 590 42.30 -37.68 4.30
C ALA A 590 43.36 -38.78 4.08
N GLU A 591 42.96 -40.06 3.94
CA GLU A 591 43.64 -41.02 3.02
C GLU A 591 42.85 -42.32 2.70
N SER A 592 41.50 -42.34 2.78
CA SER A 592 40.68 -43.51 2.32
C SER A 592 40.01 -43.32 0.95
N LEU A 593 40.27 -42.20 0.28
CA LEU A 593 39.82 -41.89 -1.08
C LEU A 593 40.92 -42.19 -2.11
N ALA A 594 41.16 -43.48 -2.41
CA ALA A 594 41.62 -43.99 -3.71
C ALA A 594 42.28 -45.37 -3.58
N GLN A 595 41.48 -46.43 -3.58
CA GLN A 595 41.81 -47.70 -4.27
C GLN A 595 40.60 -48.63 -4.24
N PHE A 596 40.31 -49.25 -5.39
CA PHE A 596 39.26 -50.24 -5.68
C PHE A 596 37.91 -49.71 -6.22
N SER A 597 37.92 -49.38 -7.50
CA SER A 597 36.97 -49.98 -8.49
C SER A 597 37.80 -50.89 -9.42
N PRO A 598 37.25 -51.85 -10.21
CA PRO A 598 35.85 -52.30 -10.41
C PRO A 598 35.65 -53.85 -10.45
N GLY A 599 34.40 -54.35 -10.59
CA GLY A 599 34.16 -55.69 -11.19
C GLY A 599 32.82 -56.42 -10.97
N ALA A 600 31.86 -56.22 -11.89
CA ALA A 600 30.89 -57.18 -12.49
C ALA A 600 29.86 -58.03 -11.67
N SER A 601 28.57 -57.85 -12.04
CA SER A 601 27.42 -58.80 -12.24
C SER A 601 27.11 -59.90 -11.20
N THR A 602 25.88 -60.20 -10.76
CA THR A 602 24.61 -60.49 -11.50
C THR A 602 23.40 -60.48 -10.54
N ALA A 603 22.21 -60.20 -11.09
CA ALA A 603 20.83 -60.45 -10.60
C ALA A 603 20.58 -61.93 -10.15
N PRO A 604 19.39 -62.39 -9.64
CA PRO A 604 18.00 -61.86 -9.73
C PRO A 604 17.18 -61.84 -8.40
N ALA A 605 16.23 -60.92 -8.22
CA ALA A 605 14.78 -61.04 -8.47
C ALA A 605 14.04 -62.23 -7.81
N ALA A 606 13.05 -61.94 -6.96
CA ALA A 606 11.62 -62.24 -7.20
C ALA A 606 10.81 -62.57 -5.92
N ALA A 607 9.64 -61.92 -5.85
CA ALA A 607 8.31 -62.50 -5.57
C ALA A 607 7.84 -62.81 -4.13
N LEU A 608 6.77 -62.05 -3.78
CA LEU A 608 5.43 -62.52 -3.39
C LEU A 608 5.20 -63.12 -1.98
N SER A 609 4.45 -62.35 -1.19
CA SER A 609 3.04 -62.61 -0.82
C SER A 609 2.67 -62.70 0.67
N SER A 610 1.50 -62.10 0.92
CA SER A 610 0.45 -62.48 1.88
C SER A 610 0.44 -61.86 3.29
N ASN A 611 -0.53 -60.95 3.46
CA ASN A 611 -1.57 -60.88 4.48
C ASN A 611 -1.21 -61.19 5.95
N ALA A 612 -1.32 -60.19 6.84
CA ALA A 612 -2.56 -59.85 7.56
C ALA A 612 -2.26 -59.05 8.86
N ALA A 613 -2.93 -57.90 8.97
CA ALA A 613 -3.39 -57.19 10.17
C ALA A 613 -2.67 -57.39 11.53
N THR A 614 -2.08 -56.30 12.04
CA THR A 614 -2.57 -55.61 13.25
C THR A 614 -1.99 -54.20 13.31
N VAL A 615 -2.90 -53.23 13.48
CA VAL A 615 -2.63 -51.80 13.67
C VAL A 615 -2.10 -51.57 15.09
N ASN A 616 -1.06 -50.76 15.24
CA ASN A 616 -0.79 -50.01 16.45
C ASN A 616 -0.53 -48.55 16.04
N VAL A 617 -1.44 -47.66 16.45
CA VAL A 617 -1.40 -46.22 16.23
C VAL A 617 -0.65 -45.63 17.41
N ASP A 618 0.63 -45.30 17.24
CA ASP A 618 1.41 -44.41 18.11
C ASP A 618 2.81 -44.21 17.49
N ASP A 619 2.88 -43.61 16.30
CA ASP A 619 4.11 -42.96 15.83
C ASP A 619 3.80 -41.97 14.69
N MET A 620 3.66 -40.68 15.02
CA MET A 620 3.83 -39.58 14.08
C MET A 620 4.47 -38.41 14.81
N GLY A 621 5.79 -38.48 14.98
CA GLY A 621 6.60 -37.29 15.19
C GLY A 621 6.44 -36.34 14.00
N ALA A 622 5.96 -35.12 14.25
CA ALA A 622 5.80 -34.11 13.22
C ALA A 622 7.18 -33.64 12.69
N PRO A 623 7.42 -33.63 11.37
CA PRO A 623 8.63 -33.05 10.78
C PRO A 623 8.57 -31.52 10.86
N THR A 624 9.69 -30.90 11.21
CA THR A 624 9.88 -29.45 11.15
C THR A 624 10.08 -29.02 9.69
N PRO A 625 9.29 -28.08 9.12
CA PRO A 625 9.46 -27.64 7.73
C PRO A 625 10.77 -26.86 7.56
N THR A 626 11.58 -27.25 6.57
CA THR A 626 12.85 -26.61 6.22
C THR A 626 12.86 -25.99 4.81
N SER A 627 11.71 -25.91 4.12
CA SER A 627 11.58 -25.30 2.79
C SER A 627 10.25 -24.57 2.60
N ASP A 628 10.23 -23.62 1.65
CA ASP A 628 8.99 -23.02 1.16
C ASP A 628 8.03 -24.11 0.68
N ALA A 629 6.77 -24.07 1.14
CA ALA A 629 5.72 -25.00 0.76
C ALA A 629 4.79 -24.33 -0.26
N VAL A 630 4.61 -24.95 -1.43
CA VAL A 630 3.77 -24.42 -2.51
C VAL A 630 2.56 -25.31 -2.72
N ALA A 631 1.38 -24.71 -2.72
CA ALA A 631 0.12 -25.34 -3.10
C ALA A 631 -0.34 -24.79 -4.44
N VAL A 632 -0.77 -25.65 -5.36
CA VAL A 632 -1.39 -25.22 -6.62
C VAL A 632 -2.90 -25.03 -6.43
N ALA A 633 -3.55 -24.35 -7.37
CA ALA A 633 -5.01 -24.23 -7.35
C ALA A 633 -5.65 -25.63 -7.42
N PRO A 634 -6.63 -25.95 -6.54
CA PRO A 634 -7.20 -27.28 -6.47
C PRO A 634 -8.29 -27.51 -7.54
N MET A 635 -8.61 -26.51 -8.36
CA MET A 635 -9.68 -26.57 -9.36
C MET A 635 -9.57 -25.46 -10.40
N THR A 636 -10.24 -25.62 -11.54
CA THR A 636 -10.34 -24.59 -12.59
C THR A 636 -11.46 -23.60 -12.27
N GLY A 637 -11.12 -22.32 -12.19
CA GLY A 637 -12.09 -21.27 -11.87
C GLY A 637 -11.44 -19.90 -11.64
N LYS A 638 -12.27 -18.92 -11.25
CA LYS A 638 -11.79 -17.59 -10.89
C LYS A 638 -11.35 -17.59 -9.43
N ALA A 639 -10.07 -17.29 -9.17
CA ALA A 639 -9.60 -17.06 -7.80
C ALA A 639 -10.13 -15.72 -7.28
N ILE A 640 -10.61 -15.71 -6.03
CA ILE A 640 -11.08 -14.54 -5.30
C ILE A 640 -10.41 -14.50 -3.92
N ALA A 641 -10.29 -13.31 -3.31
CA ALA A 641 -9.77 -13.23 -1.95
C ALA A 641 -10.75 -13.91 -0.98
N LEU A 642 -10.23 -14.47 0.13
CA LEU A 642 -11.09 -15.06 1.16
C LEU A 642 -12.12 -14.04 1.68
N LYS A 643 -11.74 -12.78 1.84
CA LYS A 643 -12.64 -11.68 2.25
C LYS A 643 -13.84 -11.45 1.32
N GLU A 644 -13.79 -11.94 0.08
CA GLU A 644 -14.89 -11.87 -0.89
C GLU A 644 -15.86 -13.06 -0.77
N VAL A 645 -15.54 -14.06 0.07
CA VAL A 645 -16.40 -15.22 0.33
C VAL A 645 -17.54 -14.80 1.26
N ASN A 646 -18.78 -15.07 0.84
CA ASN A 646 -19.99 -14.76 1.61
C ASN A 646 -20.24 -15.77 2.76
N ASP A 647 -19.22 -15.98 3.58
CA ASP A 647 -19.25 -16.80 4.80
C ASP A 647 -18.21 -16.24 5.79
N PRO A 648 -18.63 -15.74 6.98
CA PRO A 648 -17.71 -15.13 7.95
C PRO A 648 -16.57 -16.06 8.38
N THR A 649 -16.79 -17.37 8.39
CA THR A 649 -15.78 -18.37 8.79
C THR A 649 -14.56 -18.37 7.87
N PHE A 650 -14.80 -18.19 6.57
CA PHE A 650 -13.75 -18.11 5.56
C PHE A 650 -13.35 -16.66 5.26
N GLY A 651 -14.33 -15.75 5.22
CA GLY A 651 -14.19 -14.32 4.98
C GLY A 651 -13.25 -13.62 5.96
N ASP A 652 -13.37 -13.94 7.24
CA ASP A 652 -12.56 -13.36 8.31
C ASP A 652 -11.31 -14.20 8.62
N GLU A 653 -10.98 -15.19 7.78
CA GLU A 653 -9.81 -16.08 7.91
C GLU A 653 -9.79 -16.90 9.23
N LEU A 654 -10.94 -17.14 9.87
CA LEU A 654 -11.04 -17.87 11.15
C LEU A 654 -10.56 -19.33 11.07
N MET A 655 -10.70 -19.96 9.90
CA MET A 655 -10.21 -21.32 9.63
C MET A 655 -8.76 -21.37 9.12
N GLY A 656 -8.11 -20.22 9.01
CA GLY A 656 -6.76 -20.08 8.48
C GLY A 656 -6.69 -19.18 7.25
N LYS A 657 -5.46 -18.90 6.81
CA LYS A 657 -5.18 -18.04 5.65
C LYS A 657 -5.19 -18.86 4.37
N GLY A 658 -5.58 -18.25 3.26
CA GLY A 658 -5.69 -18.96 1.99
C GLY A 658 -6.34 -18.16 0.88
N VAL A 659 -7.01 -18.87 -0.03
CA VAL A 659 -7.63 -18.31 -1.24
C VAL A 659 -8.92 -19.08 -1.54
N ALA A 660 -9.90 -18.40 -2.14
CA ALA A 660 -11.13 -19.04 -2.59
C ALA A 660 -11.23 -19.04 -4.12
N PHE A 661 -12.04 -19.95 -4.64
CA PHE A 661 -12.22 -20.16 -6.07
C PHE A 661 -13.71 -20.23 -6.40
N VAL A 662 -14.14 -19.50 -7.43
CA VAL A 662 -15.44 -19.70 -8.07
C VAL A 662 -15.24 -20.70 -9.21
N PRO A 663 -15.63 -21.97 -9.03
CA PRO A 663 -15.32 -23.03 -9.97
C PRO A 663 -16.11 -22.90 -11.28
N THR A 664 -15.46 -23.27 -12.40
CA THR A 664 -16.09 -23.38 -13.73
C THR A 664 -16.32 -24.84 -14.15
N VAL A 665 -15.67 -25.77 -13.45
CA VAL A 665 -15.80 -27.23 -13.65
C VAL A 665 -15.98 -27.92 -12.29
N GLY A 666 -16.80 -28.97 -12.27
CA GLY A 666 -17.15 -29.73 -11.07
C GLY A 666 -16.12 -30.77 -10.67
N GLU A 667 -14.84 -30.39 -10.66
CA GLU A 667 -13.72 -31.28 -10.37
C GLU A 667 -12.74 -30.62 -9.39
N LEU A 668 -12.38 -31.37 -8.35
CA LEU A 668 -11.38 -31.01 -7.35
C LEU A 668 -10.18 -31.96 -7.45
N VAL A 669 -8.99 -31.39 -7.58
CA VAL A 669 -7.71 -32.10 -7.59
C VAL A 669 -6.88 -31.76 -6.36
N SER A 670 -5.86 -32.58 -6.07
CA SER A 670 -4.98 -32.35 -4.93
C SER A 670 -4.08 -31.14 -5.18
N PRO A 671 -4.09 -30.12 -4.31
CA PRO A 671 -3.21 -28.96 -4.46
C PRO A 671 -1.75 -29.25 -4.10
N VAL A 672 -1.47 -30.39 -3.48
CA VAL A 672 -0.15 -30.79 -2.99
C VAL A 672 0.07 -32.30 -3.11
N THR A 673 1.33 -32.73 -3.11
CA THR A 673 1.70 -34.13 -2.87
C THR A 673 1.73 -34.38 -1.37
N GLY A 674 1.00 -35.41 -0.91
CA GLY A 674 0.85 -35.68 0.52
C GLY A 674 -0.17 -36.75 0.87
N THR A 675 -0.74 -36.67 2.07
CA THR A 675 -1.69 -37.65 2.61
C THR A 675 -3.04 -36.99 2.87
N ILE A 676 -4.13 -37.64 2.45
CA ILE A 676 -5.50 -37.23 2.78
C ILE A 676 -5.74 -37.49 4.27
N MET A 677 -5.85 -36.44 5.05
CA MET A 677 -6.05 -36.53 6.50
C MET A 677 -7.51 -36.79 6.86
N ASN A 678 -8.43 -36.26 6.06
CA ASN A 678 -9.86 -36.47 6.27
C ASN A 678 -10.67 -36.22 5.00
N VAL A 679 -11.62 -37.10 4.72
CA VAL A 679 -12.73 -36.85 3.79
C VAL A 679 -14.00 -36.79 4.63
N PHE A 680 -14.66 -35.63 4.66
CA PHE A 680 -15.84 -35.46 5.51
C PHE A 680 -17.00 -36.35 5.02
N LYS A 681 -17.84 -36.86 5.93
CA LYS A 681 -18.94 -37.79 5.61
C LYS A 681 -19.90 -37.27 4.54
N THR A 682 -20.14 -35.96 4.54
CA THR A 682 -21.00 -35.26 3.57
C THR A 682 -20.23 -34.80 2.33
N LYS A 683 -18.94 -35.17 2.18
CA LYS A 683 -18.05 -34.96 1.03
C LYS A 683 -17.82 -33.53 0.56
N HIS A 684 -18.41 -32.55 1.25
CA HIS A 684 -18.26 -31.11 0.98
C HIS A 684 -16.86 -30.55 1.30
N ALA A 685 -16.01 -31.29 2.01
CA ALA A 685 -14.67 -30.83 2.36
C ALA A 685 -13.68 -31.98 2.42
N ILE A 686 -12.40 -31.66 2.18
CA ILE A 686 -11.25 -32.58 2.27
C ILE A 686 -10.09 -31.87 2.96
N VAL A 687 -9.39 -32.58 3.85
CA VAL A 687 -8.15 -32.12 4.48
C VAL A 687 -6.97 -32.91 3.90
N VAL A 688 -5.94 -32.23 3.43
CA VAL A 688 -4.71 -32.81 2.89
C VAL A 688 -3.52 -32.27 3.67
N ARG A 689 -2.61 -33.13 4.13
CA ARG A 689 -1.31 -32.72 4.69
C ARG A 689 -0.22 -33.02 3.67
N SER A 690 0.51 -31.99 3.23
CA SER A 690 1.63 -32.16 2.29
C SER A 690 2.79 -32.91 2.95
N ASP A 691 3.69 -33.46 2.15
CA ASP A 691 4.95 -34.04 2.63
C ASP A 691 5.86 -33.01 3.34
N SER A 692 5.66 -31.71 3.08
CA SER A 692 6.37 -30.61 3.76
C SER A 692 5.73 -30.19 5.10
N GLY A 693 4.60 -30.80 5.49
CA GLY A 693 3.87 -30.47 6.73
C GLY A 693 2.79 -29.39 6.60
N MET A 694 2.44 -28.94 5.39
CA MET A 694 1.37 -27.97 5.17
C MET A 694 0.00 -28.65 5.21
N GLU A 695 -0.88 -28.18 6.09
CA GLU A 695 -2.24 -28.70 6.21
C GLU A 695 -3.22 -27.80 5.47
N LEU A 696 -3.87 -28.36 4.45
CA LEU A 696 -4.84 -27.67 3.61
C LEU A 696 -6.23 -28.24 3.87
N LEU A 697 -7.16 -27.37 4.26
CA LEU A 697 -8.59 -27.65 4.23
C LEU A 697 -9.17 -27.05 2.94
N ILE A 698 -9.80 -27.90 2.14
CA ILE A 698 -10.49 -27.50 0.92
C ILE A 698 -11.99 -27.74 1.13
N HIS A 699 -12.78 -26.68 1.11
CA HIS A 699 -14.21 -26.69 1.38
C HIS A 699 -14.99 -26.28 0.13
N VAL A 700 -15.70 -27.23 -0.48
CA VAL A 700 -16.38 -27.08 -1.77
C VAL A 700 -17.78 -26.53 -1.60
N GLY A 701 -17.95 -25.26 -1.99
CA GLY A 701 -19.19 -24.49 -1.84
C GLY A 701 -19.48 -24.09 -0.39
N ILE A 702 -20.21 -23.00 -0.20
CA ILE A 702 -20.60 -22.48 1.11
C ILE A 702 -21.94 -23.10 1.53
N ASN A 703 -22.05 -23.52 2.80
CA ASN A 703 -23.24 -24.20 3.35
C ASN A 703 -23.62 -25.54 2.69
N THR A 704 -22.79 -26.08 1.79
CA THR A 704 -23.02 -27.34 1.06
C THR A 704 -23.04 -28.60 1.94
N VAL A 705 -22.59 -28.51 3.20
CA VAL A 705 -22.78 -29.57 4.20
C VAL A 705 -24.26 -30.00 4.33
N LYS A 706 -25.19 -29.08 4.09
CA LYS A 706 -26.65 -29.33 4.12
C LYS A 706 -27.14 -30.26 3.02
N LEU A 707 -26.38 -30.41 1.92
CA LEU A 707 -26.66 -31.36 0.85
C LEU A 707 -26.44 -32.82 1.27
N ARG A 708 -25.83 -33.07 2.43
CA ARG A 708 -25.62 -34.41 3.00
C ARG A 708 -24.91 -35.38 2.03
N GLY A 709 -24.03 -34.86 1.18
CA GLY A 709 -23.28 -35.63 0.18
C GLY A 709 -24.02 -35.89 -1.13
N GLN A 710 -25.22 -35.32 -1.32
CA GLN A 710 -25.86 -35.29 -2.64
C GLN A 710 -25.03 -34.44 -3.61
N TYR A 711 -24.92 -34.90 -4.86
CA TYR A 711 -24.13 -34.29 -5.92
C TYR A 711 -22.60 -34.33 -5.73
N PHE A 712 -22.09 -35.10 -4.76
CA PHE A 712 -20.65 -35.25 -4.51
C PHE A 712 -20.19 -36.72 -4.64
N GLU A 713 -19.14 -36.94 -5.41
CA GLU A 713 -18.46 -38.23 -5.58
C GLU A 713 -16.97 -38.08 -5.19
N ALA A 714 -16.55 -38.77 -4.14
CA ALA A 714 -15.17 -38.76 -3.66
C ALA A 714 -14.39 -39.91 -4.31
N HIS A 715 -13.22 -39.59 -4.87
CA HIS A 715 -12.31 -40.53 -5.53
C HIS A 715 -11.17 -41.00 -4.64
N VAL A 716 -11.08 -40.44 -3.42
CA VAL A 716 -10.05 -40.75 -2.42
C VAL A 716 -10.68 -41.10 -1.07
N ALA A 717 -9.92 -41.78 -0.23
CA ALA A 717 -10.29 -42.12 1.14
C ALA A 717 -9.30 -41.51 2.15
N THR A 718 -9.75 -41.31 3.40
CA THR A 718 -8.86 -40.93 4.50
C THR A 718 -7.69 -41.90 4.63
N GLY A 719 -6.47 -41.36 4.72
CA GLY A 719 -5.21 -42.11 4.75
C GLY A 719 -4.60 -42.40 3.37
N ALA A 720 -5.28 -42.08 2.27
CA ALA A 720 -4.71 -42.23 0.92
C ALA A 720 -3.57 -41.24 0.68
N ARG A 721 -2.51 -41.71 0.00
CA ARG A 721 -1.42 -40.86 -0.49
C ARG A 721 -1.79 -40.37 -1.90
N VAL A 722 -1.59 -39.08 -2.16
CA VAL A 722 -1.94 -38.40 -3.41
C VAL A 722 -0.78 -37.55 -3.91
N GLN A 723 -0.66 -37.41 -5.22
CA GLN A 723 0.22 -36.44 -5.87
C GLN A 723 -0.54 -35.15 -6.20
N ALA A 724 0.15 -34.02 -6.27
CA ALA A 724 -0.45 -32.78 -6.76
C ALA A 724 -1.06 -33.00 -8.16
N GLY A 725 -2.32 -32.60 -8.35
CA GLY A 725 -3.09 -32.84 -9.58
C GLY A 725 -3.93 -34.13 -9.59
N ASP A 726 -3.76 -35.05 -8.62
CA ASP A 726 -4.61 -36.23 -8.53
C ASP A 726 -6.06 -35.84 -8.20
N ARG A 727 -7.02 -36.48 -8.87
CA ARG A 727 -8.45 -36.23 -8.66
C ARG A 727 -8.90 -36.65 -7.27
N LEU A 728 -9.50 -35.72 -6.52
CA LEU A 728 -9.99 -35.94 -5.15
C LEU A 728 -11.51 -36.11 -5.11
N LEU A 729 -12.25 -35.21 -5.75
CA LEU A 729 -13.71 -35.11 -5.65
C LEU A 729 -14.28 -34.60 -6.98
N THR A 730 -15.40 -35.16 -7.42
CA THR A 730 -16.22 -34.59 -8.51
C THR A 730 -17.60 -34.26 -7.98
N PHE A 731 -18.22 -33.22 -8.55
CA PHE A 731 -19.52 -32.75 -8.10
C PHE A 731 -20.30 -32.03 -9.20
N GLU A 732 -21.63 -32.06 -9.11
CA GLU A 732 -22.51 -31.45 -10.12
C GLU A 732 -22.74 -29.96 -9.82
N LEU A 733 -21.92 -29.08 -10.42
CA LEU A 733 -21.98 -27.62 -10.22
C LEU A 733 -23.38 -27.05 -10.42
N ASP A 734 -24.04 -27.37 -11.53
CA ASP A 734 -25.35 -26.80 -11.88
C ASP A 734 -26.45 -27.17 -10.89
N GLN A 735 -26.31 -28.30 -10.18
CA GLN A 735 -27.29 -28.68 -9.15
C GLN A 735 -27.00 -27.96 -7.84
N ILE A 736 -25.73 -27.82 -7.46
CA ILE A 736 -25.33 -27.14 -6.24
C ILE A 736 -25.65 -25.64 -6.34
N ALA A 737 -25.34 -25.01 -7.48
CA ALA A 737 -25.54 -23.58 -7.72
C ALA A 737 -27.01 -23.12 -7.67
N LYS A 738 -27.98 -24.04 -7.76
CA LYS A 738 -29.41 -23.72 -7.62
C LYS A 738 -29.80 -23.30 -6.21
N GLU A 739 -29.11 -23.85 -5.20
CA GLU A 739 -29.50 -23.71 -3.80
C GLU A 739 -28.38 -23.15 -2.91
N TYR A 740 -27.11 -23.29 -3.34
CA TYR A 740 -25.94 -22.94 -2.53
C TYR A 740 -24.87 -22.24 -3.35
N ASP A 741 -24.08 -21.41 -2.69
CA ASP A 741 -22.91 -20.76 -3.28
C ASP A 741 -21.81 -21.81 -3.55
N ILE A 742 -21.34 -21.86 -4.79
CA ILE A 742 -20.33 -22.82 -5.26
C ILE A 742 -18.89 -22.41 -4.94
N THR A 743 -18.69 -21.24 -4.32
CA THR A 743 -17.38 -20.73 -3.92
C THR A 743 -16.66 -21.73 -3.02
N THR A 744 -15.50 -22.20 -3.49
CA THR A 744 -14.69 -23.21 -2.83
C THR A 744 -13.51 -22.56 -2.13
N ALA A 745 -13.43 -22.68 -0.81
CA ALA A 745 -12.35 -22.12 -0.02
C ALA A 745 -11.21 -23.13 0.14
N MET A 746 -9.96 -22.69 -0.06
CA MET A 746 -8.75 -23.45 0.26
C MET A 746 -7.94 -22.67 1.28
N VAL A 747 -7.84 -23.20 2.50
CA VAL A 747 -7.16 -22.56 3.62
C VAL A 747 -6.06 -23.44 4.19
N VAL A 748 -4.94 -22.82 4.57
CA VAL A 748 -3.89 -23.44 5.36
C VAL A 748 -4.35 -23.42 6.82
N THR A 749 -4.55 -24.57 7.44
CA THR A 749 -5.09 -24.65 8.81
C THR A 749 -4.02 -24.52 9.88
N ASN A 750 -2.77 -24.86 9.57
CA ASN A 750 -1.62 -24.72 10.47
C ASN A 750 -0.80 -23.44 10.20
N THR A 751 -1.47 -22.30 10.08
CA THR A 751 -0.83 -21.00 9.72
C THR A 751 0.29 -20.57 10.67
N ALA A 752 0.22 -20.95 11.95
CA ALA A 752 1.23 -20.62 12.96
C ALA A 752 2.61 -21.23 12.67
N ASP A 753 2.68 -22.29 11.86
CA ASP A 753 3.93 -22.95 11.47
C ASP A 753 4.68 -22.18 10.37
N TYR A 754 4.06 -21.15 9.78
CA TYR A 754 4.57 -20.40 8.64
C TYR A 754 4.72 -18.91 8.96
N LYS A 755 5.84 -18.29 8.56
CA LYS A 755 6.08 -16.85 8.74
C LYS A 755 5.10 -15.97 7.95
N GLN A 756 4.77 -16.40 6.75
CA GLN A 756 3.87 -15.71 5.82
C GLN A 756 3.23 -16.72 4.86
N ILE A 757 2.01 -16.44 4.44
CA ILE A 757 1.30 -17.20 3.40
C ILE A 757 1.00 -16.19 2.30
N LEU A 758 1.63 -16.36 1.14
CA LEU A 758 1.54 -15.45 0.02
C LEU A 758 0.87 -16.15 -1.16
N PRO A 759 -0.06 -15.48 -1.87
CA PRO A 759 -0.46 -15.93 -3.19
C PRO A 759 0.73 -15.72 -4.13
N VAL A 760 1.39 -16.82 -4.55
CA VAL A 760 2.51 -16.77 -5.49
C VAL A 760 1.96 -16.66 -6.91
N LYS A 761 2.48 -15.69 -7.69
CA LYS A 761 2.15 -15.57 -9.11
C LYS A 761 2.65 -16.80 -9.87
N LEU A 762 1.83 -17.24 -10.82
CA LEU A 762 2.03 -18.46 -11.59
C LEU A 762 3.42 -18.53 -12.24
N GLY A 763 4.12 -19.65 -12.03
CA GLY A 763 5.42 -19.93 -12.62
C GLY A 763 6.63 -19.26 -11.97
N GLY A 764 6.50 -18.76 -10.73
CA GLY A 764 7.60 -18.09 -10.01
C GLY A 764 7.98 -16.70 -10.55
N LYS A 765 7.13 -16.09 -11.40
CA LYS A 765 7.36 -14.76 -12.00
C LYS A 765 7.39 -13.66 -10.93
N GLY A 766 8.44 -12.82 -10.96
CA GLY A 766 8.54 -11.59 -10.18
C GLY A 766 7.71 -10.41 -10.73
N TRP A 767 7.68 -9.31 -9.97
CA TRP A 767 7.03 -8.07 -10.42
C TRP A 767 7.83 -7.42 -11.55
N SER A 768 7.15 -6.94 -12.60
CA SER A 768 7.74 -6.16 -13.70
C SER A 768 7.23 -4.71 -13.72
N THR A 769 7.96 -3.80 -14.36
CA THR A 769 7.47 -2.44 -14.66
C THR A 769 6.11 -2.45 -15.33
N ALA A 770 5.87 -3.37 -16.27
CA ALA A 770 4.57 -3.56 -16.91
C ALA A 770 3.43 -3.93 -15.95
N ASP A 771 3.72 -4.57 -14.79
CA ASP A 771 2.69 -4.89 -13.79
C ASP A 771 2.23 -3.63 -13.02
N MET A 772 2.97 -2.52 -13.12
CA MET A 772 2.72 -1.27 -12.40
C MET A 772 1.82 -0.30 -13.17
N VAL A 773 1.56 -0.57 -14.46
CA VAL A 773 0.80 0.33 -15.33
C VAL A 773 -0.70 0.02 -15.22
N PRO A 774 -1.52 0.92 -14.66
CA PRO A 774 -2.95 0.70 -14.53
C PRO A 774 -3.68 0.93 -15.87
N TYR A 775 -4.96 0.59 -15.89
CA TYR A 775 -5.93 1.06 -16.88
C TYR A 775 -6.53 2.40 -16.46
N PHE A 776 -6.77 3.30 -17.41
CA PHE A 776 -7.42 4.60 -17.16
C PHE A 776 -8.70 4.74 -18.01
N GLU A 777 -9.86 5.00 -17.41
CA GLU A 777 -11.18 4.98 -18.10
C GLU A 777 -11.49 6.24 -18.93
N LYS A 778 -11.19 7.44 -18.43
CA LYS A 778 -11.39 8.71 -19.17
C LYS A 778 -10.02 9.23 -19.60
N LYS A 779 -9.78 9.30 -20.91
CA LYS A 779 -8.49 9.72 -21.46
C LYS A 779 -8.66 10.91 -22.38
N ASP A 780 -7.96 11.99 -22.06
CA ASP A 780 -7.59 12.96 -23.08
C ASP A 780 -6.37 12.42 -23.83
N TYR A 781 -6.60 11.85 -25.01
CA TYR A 781 -5.53 11.36 -25.88
C TYR A 781 -4.57 12.47 -26.35
N THR A 782 -4.88 13.74 -26.09
CA THR A 782 -4.01 14.88 -26.41
C THR A 782 -2.90 15.13 -25.38
N ASN A 783 -3.02 14.61 -24.15
CA ASN A 783 -2.02 14.79 -23.09
C ASN A 783 -1.71 13.48 -22.34
N LEU A 784 -1.40 12.40 -23.07
CA LEU A 784 -1.01 11.11 -22.48
C LEU A 784 0.23 11.21 -21.58
N ARG A 785 1.07 12.24 -21.74
CA ARG A 785 2.30 12.45 -20.96
C ARG A 785 2.01 12.62 -19.47
N GLU A 786 0.92 13.28 -19.11
CA GLU A 786 0.52 13.45 -17.70
C GLU A 786 0.17 12.11 -17.03
N LEU A 787 -0.39 11.16 -17.78
CA LEU A 787 -0.72 9.82 -17.29
C LEU A 787 0.50 8.90 -17.11
N MET A 788 1.67 9.31 -17.62
CA MET A 788 2.88 8.50 -17.67
C MET A 788 3.95 8.94 -16.66
N HIS A 789 3.68 9.98 -15.86
CA HIS A 789 4.56 10.35 -14.75
C HIS A 789 4.50 9.28 -13.65
N VAL A 790 5.65 8.67 -13.37
CA VAL A 790 5.76 7.61 -12.35
C VAL A 790 6.63 8.09 -11.20
N THR A 791 6.01 8.20 -10.03
CA THR A 791 6.64 8.55 -8.75
C THR A 791 6.68 7.36 -7.81
N SER A 792 7.45 7.45 -6.73
CA SER A 792 7.54 6.40 -5.72
C SER A 792 6.15 6.06 -5.14
N ALA A 793 5.30 7.07 -4.92
CA ALA A 793 3.93 6.87 -4.44
C ALA A 793 3.06 6.08 -5.43
N THR A 794 3.18 6.32 -6.74
CA THR A 794 2.43 5.57 -7.76
C THR A 794 2.86 4.11 -7.82
N VAL A 795 4.17 3.84 -7.70
CA VAL A 795 4.72 2.48 -7.64
C VAL A 795 4.24 1.76 -6.38
N GLU A 796 4.31 2.39 -5.21
CA GLU A 796 3.84 1.82 -3.94
C GLU A 796 2.35 1.46 -4.00
N LYS A 797 1.52 2.36 -4.54
CA LYS A 797 0.09 2.10 -4.77
C LYS A 797 -0.14 0.89 -5.67
N ALA A 798 0.60 0.78 -6.76
CA ALA A 798 0.47 -0.34 -7.70
C ALA A 798 0.94 -1.67 -7.11
N MET A 799 2.01 -1.68 -6.32
CA MET A 799 2.53 -2.87 -5.65
C MET A 799 1.64 -3.33 -4.49
N ALA A 800 1.03 -2.41 -3.75
CA ALA A 800 0.06 -2.72 -2.68
C ALA A 800 -1.26 -3.32 -3.22
N HIS A 801 -1.60 -3.01 -4.47
CA HIS A 801 -2.78 -3.57 -5.12
C HIS A 801 -2.48 -4.98 -5.63
N HIS A 802 -2.77 -6.04 -4.87
CA HIS A 802 -2.45 -7.41 -5.27
C HIS A 802 -3.37 -8.01 -6.35
N SER A 803 -4.56 -7.44 -6.55
CA SER A 803 -5.50 -7.90 -7.60
C SER A 803 -5.02 -7.51 -8.99
N ALA A 804 -5.42 -8.30 -9.99
CA ALA A 804 -5.22 -7.99 -11.41
C ALA A 804 -6.27 -7.01 -11.97
N LYS A 805 -7.38 -6.79 -11.23
CA LYS A 805 -8.40 -5.80 -11.59
C LYS A 805 -7.76 -4.41 -11.69
N GLY A 806 -8.03 -3.67 -12.78
CA GLY A 806 -7.42 -2.36 -13.03
C GLY A 806 -5.96 -2.40 -13.51
N TYR A 807 -5.34 -3.58 -13.63
CA TYR A 807 -3.99 -3.77 -14.18
C TYR A 807 -3.99 -4.83 -15.30
N PRO A 808 -4.47 -4.48 -16.50
CA PRO A 808 -4.75 -5.47 -17.54
C PRO A 808 -3.57 -6.32 -17.99
N LYS A 809 -2.35 -5.77 -17.95
CA LYS A 809 -1.11 -6.48 -18.28
C LYS A 809 -0.80 -7.65 -17.33
N ARG A 810 -1.45 -7.72 -16.15
CA ARG A 810 -1.26 -8.83 -15.19
C ARG A 810 -2.01 -10.11 -15.57
N TYR A 811 -3.11 -10.00 -16.32
CA TYR A 811 -3.86 -11.14 -16.86
C TYR A 811 -3.64 -11.31 -18.37
N GLY A 812 -3.36 -10.22 -19.11
CA GLY A 812 -3.05 -10.25 -20.53
C GLY A 812 -4.21 -10.79 -21.36
N ILE A 813 -3.90 -11.72 -22.27
CA ILE A 813 -4.89 -12.52 -23.02
C ILE A 813 -4.80 -14.02 -22.70
N ASP A 814 -4.12 -14.33 -21.61
CA ASP A 814 -3.81 -15.70 -21.19
C ASP A 814 -2.99 -16.53 -22.20
N PHE A 815 -2.11 -15.87 -22.98
CA PHE A 815 -1.16 -16.57 -23.87
C PHE A 815 -0.31 -17.60 -23.11
N TYR A 816 -0.02 -17.36 -21.83
CA TYR A 816 0.78 -18.27 -21.00
C TYR A 816 0.22 -19.70 -20.98
N HIS A 817 -1.10 -19.87 -20.92
CA HIS A 817 -1.73 -21.20 -20.96
C HIS A 817 -2.19 -21.59 -22.37
N ARG A 818 -2.48 -20.61 -23.22
CA ARG A 818 -3.09 -20.82 -24.55
C ARG A 818 -2.13 -20.74 -25.74
N PHE A 819 -0.83 -20.60 -25.51
CA PHE A 819 0.15 -20.40 -26.58
C PHE A 819 0.09 -21.46 -27.68
N LYS A 820 -0.25 -22.72 -27.36
CA LYS A 820 -0.39 -23.79 -28.36
C LYS A 820 -1.55 -23.55 -29.33
N GLU A 821 -2.68 -23.06 -28.81
CA GLU A 821 -3.85 -22.71 -29.63
C GLU A 821 -3.53 -21.48 -30.50
N ASP A 822 -2.90 -20.48 -29.90
CA ASP A 822 -2.53 -19.23 -30.58
C ASP A 822 -1.47 -19.48 -31.68
N ILE A 823 -0.45 -20.31 -31.40
CA ILE A 823 0.57 -20.69 -32.39
C ILE A 823 -0.03 -21.51 -33.53
N ALA A 824 -1.01 -22.37 -33.26
CA ALA A 824 -1.72 -23.07 -34.33
C ALA A 824 -2.45 -22.11 -35.27
N LEU A 825 -3.03 -21.01 -34.75
CA LEU A 825 -3.62 -19.96 -35.58
C LEU A 825 -2.55 -19.17 -36.37
N PHE A 826 -1.38 -18.90 -35.78
CA PHE A 826 -0.26 -18.29 -36.51
C PHE A 826 0.26 -19.19 -37.64
N ALA A 827 0.32 -20.50 -37.40
CA ALA A 827 0.66 -21.47 -38.41
C ALA A 827 -0.39 -21.53 -39.52
N GLU A 828 -1.69 -21.43 -39.18
CA GLU A 828 -2.77 -21.34 -40.16
C GLU A 828 -2.65 -20.06 -41.01
N LEU A 829 -2.31 -18.91 -40.42
CA LEU A 829 -1.98 -17.68 -41.17
C LEU A 829 -0.79 -17.86 -42.11
N GLY A 830 0.08 -18.84 -41.85
CA GLY A 830 1.27 -19.14 -42.65
C GLY A 830 2.53 -18.41 -42.20
N PHE A 831 2.57 -17.93 -40.95
CA PHE A 831 3.69 -17.17 -40.38
C PHE A 831 5.04 -17.84 -40.66
N LYS A 832 6.04 -17.02 -40.99
CA LYS A 832 7.44 -17.45 -41.16
C LYS A 832 8.27 -17.17 -39.92
N THR A 833 7.91 -16.11 -39.22
CA THR A 833 8.57 -15.66 -38.00
C THR A 833 7.51 -15.20 -37.01
N PHE A 834 7.72 -15.47 -35.73
CA PHE A 834 6.92 -14.91 -34.64
C PHE A 834 7.83 -14.15 -33.69
N ARG A 835 7.55 -12.85 -33.55
CA ARG A 835 8.27 -11.99 -32.62
C ARG A 835 7.60 -12.04 -31.25
N LEU A 836 8.37 -12.35 -30.22
CA LEU A 836 7.97 -12.25 -28.82
C LEU A 836 9.11 -11.71 -27.95
N SER A 837 8.81 -11.38 -26.70
CA SER A 837 9.83 -11.16 -25.68
C SER A 837 9.90 -12.31 -24.69
N ILE A 838 11.09 -12.55 -24.16
CA ILE A 838 11.24 -13.32 -22.93
C ILE A 838 11.06 -12.33 -21.78
N ASN A 839 10.04 -12.55 -20.95
CA ASN A 839 9.81 -11.74 -19.76
C ASN A 839 10.94 -11.96 -18.74
N TRP A 840 11.80 -10.96 -18.57
CA TRP A 840 12.98 -11.02 -17.69
C TRP A 840 12.65 -11.50 -16.25
N PRO A 841 11.63 -10.98 -15.54
CA PRO A 841 11.27 -11.48 -14.21
C PRO A 841 10.62 -12.86 -14.18
N ARG A 842 10.39 -13.54 -15.31
CA ARG A 842 10.16 -14.99 -15.31
C ARG A 842 11.45 -15.78 -15.18
N ILE A 843 12.57 -15.28 -15.68
CA ILE A 843 13.87 -15.96 -15.63
C ILE A 843 14.64 -15.57 -14.38
N PHE A 844 14.70 -14.28 -14.04
CA PHE A 844 15.29 -13.79 -12.79
C PHE A 844 14.25 -12.92 -12.08
N PRO A 845 13.43 -13.49 -11.17
CA PRO A 845 12.31 -12.78 -10.52
C PRO A 845 12.68 -11.44 -9.88
N ASN A 846 13.86 -11.34 -9.26
CA ASN A 846 14.38 -10.11 -8.71
C ASN A 846 15.42 -9.43 -9.64
N GLY A 847 15.82 -10.08 -10.73
CA GLY A 847 16.88 -9.66 -11.64
C GLY A 847 18.29 -9.98 -11.15
N TYR A 848 18.50 -9.95 -9.83
CA TYR A 848 19.77 -10.27 -9.17
C TYR A 848 19.81 -11.64 -8.49
N ASP A 849 18.85 -12.53 -8.76
CA ASP A 849 18.84 -13.88 -8.20
C ASP A 849 20.14 -14.65 -8.57
N ALA A 850 20.56 -15.58 -7.71
CA ALA A 850 21.79 -16.34 -7.95
C ALA A 850 21.62 -17.31 -9.13
N GLU A 851 20.51 -18.03 -9.13
CA GLU A 851 20.14 -19.00 -10.16
C GLU A 851 18.89 -18.54 -10.92
N PRO A 852 18.75 -18.89 -12.21
CA PRO A 852 17.53 -18.61 -12.95
C PRO A 852 16.38 -19.51 -12.47
N ASN A 853 15.16 -19.00 -12.62
CA ASN A 853 13.95 -19.76 -12.42
C ASN A 853 13.73 -20.76 -13.59
N GLU A 854 13.97 -22.05 -13.31
CA GLU A 854 13.84 -23.13 -14.31
C GLU A 854 12.42 -23.26 -14.86
N GLU A 855 11.38 -22.93 -14.10
CA GLU A 855 10.01 -22.99 -14.61
C GLU A 855 9.77 -21.95 -15.72
N GLY A 856 10.33 -20.75 -15.53
CA GLY A 856 10.35 -19.71 -16.56
C GLY A 856 11.13 -20.14 -17.81
N LEU A 857 12.27 -20.83 -17.63
CA LEU A 857 13.05 -21.35 -18.75
C LEU A 857 12.28 -22.44 -19.52
N ARG A 858 11.72 -23.40 -18.80
CA ARG A 858 10.93 -24.49 -19.40
C ARG A 858 9.72 -23.97 -20.18
N PHE A 859 9.04 -22.93 -19.69
CA PHE A 859 7.93 -22.32 -20.41
C PHE A 859 8.32 -21.87 -21.82
N TYR A 860 9.45 -21.15 -21.98
CA TYR A 860 9.88 -20.72 -23.31
C TYR A 860 10.48 -21.86 -24.14
N ASP A 861 11.05 -22.89 -23.52
CA ASP A 861 11.38 -24.12 -24.25
C ASP A 861 10.15 -24.69 -24.95
N GLU A 862 9.02 -24.81 -24.25
CA GLU A 862 7.78 -25.32 -24.80
C GLU A 862 7.20 -24.40 -25.88
N VAL A 863 7.26 -23.08 -25.70
CA VAL A 863 6.82 -22.11 -26.70
C VAL A 863 7.65 -22.23 -27.98
N PHE A 864 8.98 -22.26 -27.87
CA PHE A 864 9.87 -22.37 -29.03
C PHE A 864 9.77 -23.74 -29.71
N ASP A 865 9.56 -24.81 -28.95
CA ASP A 865 9.32 -26.14 -29.52
C ASP A 865 7.99 -26.21 -30.27
N GLU A 866 6.95 -25.54 -29.77
CA GLU A 866 5.66 -25.45 -30.49
C GLU A 866 5.78 -24.59 -31.76
N LEU A 867 6.52 -23.47 -31.74
CA LEU A 867 6.81 -22.69 -32.96
C LEU A 867 7.58 -23.53 -33.99
N ARG A 868 8.60 -24.26 -33.54
CA ARG A 868 9.44 -25.12 -34.40
C ARG A 868 8.63 -26.24 -35.05
N LYS A 869 7.65 -26.82 -34.34
CA LYS A 869 6.72 -27.82 -34.89
C LYS A 869 5.98 -27.32 -36.13
N TYR A 870 5.73 -26.01 -36.23
CA TYR A 870 5.09 -25.38 -37.38
C TYR A 870 6.07 -24.66 -38.34
N ASN A 871 7.38 -24.81 -38.14
CA ASN A 871 8.43 -24.10 -38.90
C ASN A 871 8.31 -22.57 -38.83
N ILE A 872 7.93 -22.05 -37.66
CA ILE A 872 7.89 -20.61 -37.39
C ILE A 872 9.18 -20.25 -36.63
N GLU A 873 10.00 -19.38 -37.22
CA GLU A 873 11.24 -18.92 -36.59
C GLU A 873 10.94 -17.92 -35.46
N PRO A 874 11.47 -18.12 -34.25
CA PRO A 874 11.33 -17.13 -33.19
C PRO A 874 12.26 -15.93 -33.41
N LEU A 875 11.72 -14.72 -33.26
CA LEU A 875 12.46 -13.47 -33.14
C LEU A 875 12.30 -12.95 -31.71
N VAL A 876 13.35 -13.01 -30.91
CA VAL A 876 13.25 -12.80 -29.45
C VAL A 876 13.78 -11.44 -29.03
N THR A 877 12.93 -10.63 -28.39
CA THR A 877 13.35 -9.39 -27.73
C THR A 877 13.71 -9.67 -26.27
N LEU A 878 14.91 -9.29 -25.83
CA LEU A 878 15.37 -9.57 -24.46
C LEU A 878 14.73 -8.65 -23.41
N SER A 879 14.70 -7.33 -23.69
CA SER A 879 14.07 -6.33 -22.82
C SER A 879 12.97 -5.58 -23.58
N HIS A 880 11.71 -5.84 -23.21
CA HIS A 880 10.54 -5.21 -23.83
C HIS A 880 9.61 -4.64 -22.74
N TYR A 881 9.98 -3.48 -22.17
CA TYR A 881 9.16 -2.71 -21.22
C TYR A 881 8.72 -3.44 -19.93
N GLU A 882 9.45 -4.48 -19.54
CA GLU A 882 9.01 -5.43 -18.52
C GLU A 882 10.13 -5.81 -17.52
N MET A 883 11.07 -4.90 -17.27
CA MET A 883 12.20 -5.19 -16.38
C MET A 883 11.75 -5.49 -14.93
N PRO A 884 12.52 -6.30 -14.16
CA PRO A 884 12.19 -6.61 -12.78
C PRO A 884 12.06 -5.37 -11.88
N MET A 885 10.95 -5.24 -11.15
CA MET A 885 10.73 -4.13 -10.21
C MET A 885 11.77 -4.10 -9.10
N SER A 886 12.33 -5.24 -8.70
CA SER A 886 13.39 -5.30 -7.70
C SER A 886 14.67 -4.56 -8.15
N LEU A 887 14.96 -4.51 -9.46
CA LEU A 887 16.06 -3.70 -10.01
C LEU A 887 15.69 -2.22 -10.04
N VAL A 888 14.43 -1.90 -10.37
CA VAL A 888 13.91 -0.52 -10.30
C VAL A 888 14.01 0.05 -8.89
N LEU A 889 13.52 -0.68 -7.89
CA LEU A 889 13.51 -0.20 -6.51
C LEU A 889 14.92 -0.06 -5.93
N LYS A 890 15.87 -0.92 -6.33
CA LYS A 890 17.23 -0.96 -5.79
C LYS A 890 18.20 0.00 -6.49
N TYR A 891 18.09 0.15 -7.82
CA TYR A 891 19.05 0.88 -8.65
C TYR A 891 18.44 2.05 -9.42
N ASN A 892 17.15 2.33 -9.22
CA ASN A 892 16.34 3.22 -10.05
C ASN A 892 16.39 2.84 -11.54
N GLY A 893 16.32 1.53 -11.78
CA GLY A 893 16.36 0.94 -13.11
C GLY A 893 17.72 1.12 -13.77
N TRP A 894 17.72 1.43 -15.05
CA TRP A 894 18.91 1.60 -15.87
C TRP A 894 19.76 2.82 -15.48
N ALA A 895 19.27 3.71 -14.61
CA ALA A 895 20.09 4.79 -14.05
C ALA A 895 21.30 4.22 -13.27
N GLY A 896 21.14 3.07 -12.60
CA GLY A 896 22.23 2.36 -11.95
C GLY A 896 23.05 1.50 -12.92
N ARG A 897 24.37 1.65 -12.87
CA ARG A 897 25.31 0.94 -13.76
C ARG A 897 25.31 -0.58 -13.52
N GLU A 898 25.00 -1.02 -12.31
CA GLU A 898 24.95 -2.43 -11.90
C GLU A 898 23.96 -3.25 -12.72
N VAL A 899 22.93 -2.61 -13.26
CA VAL A 899 21.90 -3.27 -14.10
C VAL A 899 22.50 -3.85 -15.38
N ILE A 900 23.62 -3.30 -15.89
CA ILE A 900 24.36 -3.87 -17.03
C ILE A 900 24.72 -5.33 -16.76
N GLY A 901 25.33 -5.62 -15.60
CA GLY A 901 25.75 -6.97 -15.24
C GLY A 901 24.57 -7.93 -15.09
N HIS A 902 23.47 -7.47 -14.48
CA HIS A 902 22.26 -8.27 -14.33
C HIS A 902 21.61 -8.60 -15.68
N PHE A 903 21.55 -7.64 -16.60
CA PHE A 903 21.01 -7.85 -17.94
C PHE A 903 21.89 -8.78 -18.78
N VAL A 904 23.21 -8.58 -18.78
CA VAL A 904 24.15 -9.44 -19.51
C VAL A 904 24.05 -10.88 -19.02
N ARG A 905 23.96 -11.11 -17.71
CA ARG A 905 23.77 -12.47 -17.15
C ARG A 905 22.44 -13.09 -17.57
N TYR A 906 21.37 -12.30 -17.56
CA TYR A 906 20.06 -12.75 -18.04
C TYR A 906 20.10 -13.15 -19.53
N ALA A 907 20.65 -12.28 -20.37
CA ALA A 907 20.82 -12.53 -21.81
C ALA A 907 21.69 -13.76 -22.07
N GLU A 908 22.84 -13.89 -21.41
CA GLU A 908 23.73 -15.04 -21.50
C GLU A 908 23.02 -16.34 -21.10
N THR A 909 22.20 -16.31 -20.05
CA THR A 909 21.42 -17.48 -19.59
C THR A 909 20.44 -17.95 -20.67
N VAL A 910 19.61 -17.05 -21.20
CA VAL A 910 18.58 -17.43 -22.19
C VAL A 910 19.20 -17.77 -23.54
N MET A 911 20.25 -17.06 -23.95
CA MET A 911 20.97 -17.38 -25.19
C MET A 911 21.63 -18.74 -25.11
N ASN A 912 22.25 -19.10 -23.97
CA ASN A 912 22.80 -20.45 -23.79
C ASN A 912 21.72 -21.52 -23.79
N ARG A 913 20.56 -21.28 -23.13
CA ARG A 913 19.45 -22.24 -23.08
C ARG A 913 18.84 -22.49 -24.47
N TYR A 914 18.63 -21.43 -25.26
CA TYR A 914 17.87 -21.50 -26.51
C TYR A 914 18.73 -21.42 -27.78
N LYS A 915 20.05 -21.64 -27.68
CA LYS A 915 20.99 -21.48 -28.81
C LYS A 915 20.70 -22.32 -30.05
N GLU A 916 20.00 -23.44 -29.90
CA GLU A 916 19.60 -24.34 -30.99
C GLU A 916 18.14 -24.12 -31.44
N LYS A 917 17.45 -23.15 -30.82
CA LYS A 917 16.02 -22.88 -31.02
C LYS A 917 15.74 -21.47 -31.54
N VAL A 918 16.62 -20.51 -31.24
CA VAL A 918 16.41 -19.09 -31.58
C VAL A 918 17.64 -18.54 -32.29
N LYS A 919 17.44 -18.01 -33.51
CA LYS A 919 18.50 -17.38 -34.30
C LYS A 919 18.54 -15.86 -34.17
N TYR A 920 17.37 -15.22 -34.17
CA TYR A 920 17.26 -13.76 -34.22
C TYR A 920 16.92 -13.18 -32.85
N TRP A 921 17.73 -12.21 -32.41
CA TRP A 921 17.59 -11.58 -31.11
C TRP A 921 17.59 -10.06 -31.24
N LEU A 922 16.80 -9.40 -30.40
CA LEU A 922 16.81 -7.95 -30.23
C LEU A 922 17.17 -7.65 -28.77
N THR A 923 18.08 -6.71 -28.54
CA THR A 923 18.53 -6.38 -27.17
C THR A 923 17.46 -5.60 -26.41
N PHE A 924 17.15 -4.39 -26.86
CA PHE A 924 16.17 -3.50 -26.25
C PHE A 924 15.10 -3.13 -27.26
N ASN A 925 13.83 -3.28 -26.87
CA ASN A 925 12.71 -2.71 -27.63
C ASN A 925 12.75 -1.19 -27.58
N GLU A 926 12.62 -0.54 -28.74
CA GLU A 926 12.46 0.91 -28.89
C GLU A 926 13.32 1.68 -27.87
N ILE A 927 14.63 1.47 -27.92
CA ILE A 927 15.56 1.94 -26.87
C ILE A 927 15.48 3.46 -26.62
N ASN A 928 14.99 4.21 -27.61
CA ASN A 928 14.71 5.65 -27.49
C ASN A 928 13.61 5.99 -26.50
N THR A 929 12.74 5.03 -26.13
CA THR A 929 11.69 5.19 -25.12
C THR A 929 12.25 5.54 -23.75
N THR A 930 13.52 5.23 -23.47
CA THR A 930 14.20 5.69 -22.24
C THR A 930 14.23 7.22 -22.08
N ILE A 931 14.21 7.97 -23.19
CA ILE A 931 14.13 9.45 -23.18
C ILE A 931 12.66 9.92 -23.17
N ILE A 932 11.76 9.14 -23.75
CA ILE A 932 10.37 9.53 -24.05
C ILE A 932 9.47 9.23 -22.86
N GLU A 933 9.59 8.02 -22.32
CA GLU A 933 8.83 7.48 -21.19
C GLU A 933 9.81 6.78 -20.23
N PRO A 934 10.51 7.56 -19.38
CA PRO A 934 11.66 7.09 -18.59
C PRO A 934 11.40 5.86 -17.72
N PHE A 935 10.19 5.73 -17.16
CA PHE A 935 9.82 4.56 -16.38
C PHE A 935 9.66 3.30 -17.24
N THR A 936 8.99 3.41 -18.38
CA THR A 936 8.73 2.27 -19.28
C THR A 936 9.99 1.81 -20.01
N GLY A 937 10.78 2.75 -20.53
CA GLY A 937 12.03 2.44 -21.25
C GLY A 937 13.23 2.15 -20.34
N GLY A 938 13.35 2.87 -19.23
CA GLY A 938 14.53 2.85 -18.35
C GLY A 938 14.28 2.35 -16.93
N GLY A 939 13.03 2.18 -16.49
CA GLY A 939 12.71 1.89 -15.09
C GLY A 939 13.02 3.04 -14.13
N ILE A 940 13.04 4.28 -14.64
CA ILE A 940 13.39 5.47 -13.87
C ILE A 940 12.14 5.97 -13.13
N ILE A 941 12.21 6.03 -11.81
CA ILE A 941 11.21 6.71 -10.97
C ILE A 941 11.63 8.17 -10.84
N GLU A 942 10.75 9.09 -11.23
CA GLU A 942 11.08 10.50 -11.46
C GLU A 942 11.45 11.25 -10.18
N ASP A 943 10.75 10.97 -9.07
CA ASP A 943 10.98 11.63 -7.77
C ASP A 943 12.22 11.11 -7.02
N ARG A 944 12.98 10.18 -7.61
CA ARG A 944 14.23 9.63 -7.07
C ARG A 944 15.48 10.24 -7.70
N VAL A 945 15.32 11.18 -8.62
CA VAL A 945 16.42 11.84 -9.33
C VAL A 945 16.20 13.34 -9.41
N ASP A 946 17.28 14.12 -9.33
CA ASP A 946 17.19 15.58 -9.41
C ASP A 946 16.88 16.06 -10.83
N ASN A 947 17.34 15.32 -11.84
CA ASN A 947 17.14 15.65 -13.25
C ASN A 947 16.85 14.36 -14.06
N VAL A 948 15.58 14.20 -14.42
CA VAL A 948 15.10 13.04 -15.19
C VAL A 948 15.80 12.93 -16.54
N LEU A 949 16.04 14.04 -17.25
CA LEU A 949 16.68 14.02 -18.56
C LEU A 949 18.13 13.52 -18.49
N GLN A 950 18.90 14.01 -17.50
CA GLN A 950 20.25 13.53 -17.19
C GLN A 950 20.23 12.03 -16.87
N ALA A 951 19.31 11.59 -15.99
CA ALA A 951 19.17 10.18 -15.61
C ALA A 951 18.80 9.30 -16.81
N SER A 952 17.91 9.76 -17.69
CA SER A 952 17.50 9.08 -18.92
C SER A 952 18.66 8.91 -19.90
N TYR A 953 19.49 9.93 -20.12
CA TYR A 953 20.66 9.77 -20.99
C TYR A 953 21.76 8.90 -20.37
N GLN A 954 21.93 8.94 -19.04
CA GLN A 954 22.84 8.02 -18.34
C GLN A 954 22.35 6.57 -18.46
N ALA A 955 21.05 6.34 -18.26
CA ALA A 955 20.41 5.04 -18.45
C ALA A 955 20.56 4.53 -19.87
N LEU A 956 20.38 5.41 -20.85
CA LEU A 956 20.57 5.09 -22.26
C LEU A 956 22.02 4.69 -22.56
N HIS A 957 23.01 5.36 -21.98
CA HIS A 957 24.41 4.96 -22.09
C HIS A 957 24.64 3.54 -21.56
N HIS A 958 24.11 3.23 -20.37
CA HIS A 958 24.20 1.88 -19.79
C HIS A 958 23.52 0.83 -20.69
N GLN A 959 22.37 1.15 -21.29
CA GLN A 959 21.71 0.24 -22.24
C GLN A 959 22.54 0.01 -23.51
N PHE A 960 23.24 1.03 -24.05
CA PHE A 960 24.13 0.83 -25.20
C PHE A 960 25.32 -0.08 -24.87
N VAL A 961 25.95 0.13 -23.72
CA VAL A 961 27.07 -0.72 -23.24
C VAL A 961 26.57 -2.15 -23.02
N ALA A 962 25.41 -2.32 -22.38
CA ALA A 962 24.80 -3.63 -22.17
C ALA A 962 24.43 -4.33 -23.50
N SER A 963 23.87 -3.60 -24.47
CA SER A 963 23.57 -4.11 -25.82
C SER A 963 24.83 -4.64 -26.52
N SER A 964 25.93 -3.89 -26.42
CA SER A 964 27.22 -4.24 -27.02
C SER A 964 27.86 -5.45 -26.33
N LEU A 965 27.82 -5.51 -24.99
CA LEU A 965 28.28 -6.68 -24.23
C LEU A 965 27.45 -7.93 -24.52
N VAL A 966 26.14 -7.81 -24.65
CA VAL A 966 25.27 -8.93 -25.06
C VAL A 966 25.61 -9.38 -26.48
N THR A 967 25.89 -8.45 -27.40
CA THR A 967 26.33 -8.78 -28.77
C THR A 967 27.66 -9.54 -28.76
N GLN A 968 28.61 -9.12 -27.92
CA GLN A 968 29.86 -9.86 -27.69
C GLN A 968 29.60 -11.29 -27.23
N LYS A 969 28.76 -11.45 -26.19
CA LYS A 969 28.42 -12.75 -25.61
C LYS A 969 27.67 -13.65 -26.58
N ALA A 970 26.71 -13.10 -27.32
CA ALA A 970 25.97 -13.82 -28.36
C ALA A 970 26.92 -14.47 -29.37
N ARG A 971 27.87 -13.70 -29.91
CA ARG A 971 28.87 -14.18 -30.87
C ARG A 971 29.77 -15.27 -30.29
N GLN A 972 30.04 -15.25 -28.98
CA GLN A 972 30.79 -16.31 -28.28
C GLN A 972 29.96 -17.58 -28.08
N ILE A 973 28.66 -17.46 -27.80
CA ILE A 973 27.75 -18.58 -27.55
C ILE A 973 27.40 -19.31 -28.84
N ASN A 974 26.95 -18.57 -29.85
CA ASN A 974 26.62 -19.09 -31.17
C ASN A 974 26.91 -18.03 -32.24
N PRO A 975 27.91 -18.24 -33.12
CA PRO A 975 28.24 -17.28 -34.18
C PRO A 975 27.17 -17.15 -35.27
N GLU A 976 26.17 -18.03 -35.31
CA GLU A 976 25.03 -17.94 -36.24
C GLU A 976 23.92 -17.02 -35.74
N PHE A 977 23.97 -16.59 -34.47
CA PHE A 977 23.03 -15.60 -33.97
C PHE A 977 23.10 -14.31 -34.79
N GLN A 978 21.95 -13.66 -34.91
CA GLN A 978 21.82 -12.34 -35.52
C GLN A 978 21.26 -11.42 -34.45
N ILE A 979 22.04 -10.42 -34.04
CA ILE A 979 21.68 -9.47 -33.00
C ILE A 979 21.28 -8.15 -33.64
N GLY A 980 20.03 -7.74 -33.45
CA GLY A 980 19.50 -6.48 -33.96
C GLY A 980 19.28 -5.45 -32.86
N CYS A 981 19.39 -4.18 -33.23
CA CYS A 981 18.80 -3.09 -32.43
C CYS A 981 17.32 -2.95 -32.76
N MET A 982 16.54 -2.30 -31.89
CA MET A 982 15.14 -1.96 -32.16
C MET A 982 14.88 -0.48 -31.86
N LEU A 983 14.42 0.26 -32.86
CA LEU A 983 14.14 1.70 -32.81
C LEU A 983 12.63 1.98 -32.97
N ALA A 984 12.06 2.88 -32.16
CA ALA A 984 10.81 3.54 -32.52
C ALA A 984 11.09 4.63 -33.57
N ARG A 985 10.86 4.32 -34.85
CA ARG A 985 11.21 5.23 -35.95
C ARG A 985 10.06 6.20 -36.21
N MET A 986 10.29 7.45 -35.84
CA MET A 986 9.39 8.58 -36.10
C MET A 986 10.08 9.58 -37.01
N ILE A 987 9.79 9.52 -38.30
CA ILE A 987 10.41 10.42 -39.27
C ILE A 987 9.86 11.83 -39.11
N HIS A 988 10.73 12.83 -39.01
CA HIS A 988 10.33 14.23 -38.93
C HIS A 988 10.43 14.89 -40.31
N TYR A 989 9.30 15.38 -40.82
CA TYR A 989 9.26 16.26 -41.99
C TYR A 989 9.32 17.72 -41.58
N PRO A 990 9.98 18.61 -42.35
CA PRO A 990 9.90 20.03 -42.07
C PRO A 990 8.50 20.56 -42.40
N ALA A 991 7.95 21.41 -41.53
CA ALA A 991 6.63 22.01 -41.72
C ALA A 991 6.55 22.87 -43.00
N THR A 992 7.65 23.53 -43.35
CA THR A 992 7.78 24.33 -44.57
C THR A 992 9.17 24.19 -45.18
N SER A 993 9.38 24.73 -46.39
CA SER A 993 10.70 24.80 -47.01
C SER A 993 11.60 25.92 -46.44
N LYS A 994 11.21 26.56 -45.32
CA LYS A 994 12.07 27.53 -44.63
C LYS A 994 13.35 26.81 -44.17
N PRO A 995 14.54 27.38 -44.42
CA PRO A 995 15.80 26.75 -43.99
C PRO A 995 15.84 26.40 -42.51
N GLU A 996 15.19 27.19 -41.67
CA GLU A 996 15.10 27.00 -40.22
C GLU A 996 14.29 25.74 -39.85
N ASP A 997 13.13 25.53 -40.50
CA ASP A 997 12.30 24.34 -40.29
C ASP A 997 12.99 23.08 -40.85
N VAL A 998 13.71 23.20 -41.97
CA VAL A 998 14.53 22.12 -42.54
C VAL A 998 15.64 21.71 -41.57
N LEU A 999 16.35 22.68 -40.99
CA LEU A 999 17.38 22.42 -39.99
C LEU A 999 16.80 21.79 -38.71
N GLN A 1000 15.64 22.27 -38.24
CA GLN A 1000 14.97 21.71 -37.07
C GLN A 1000 14.58 20.24 -37.30
N ALA A 1001 13.95 19.92 -38.44
CA ALA A 1001 13.62 18.54 -38.79
C ALA A 1001 14.86 17.64 -38.89
N GLN A 1002 16.00 18.18 -39.37
CA GLN A 1002 17.26 17.44 -39.40
C GLN A 1002 17.76 17.14 -37.98
N ILE A 1003 17.70 18.10 -37.06
CA ILE A 1003 18.10 17.91 -35.66
C ILE A 1003 17.22 16.85 -34.98
N ASP A 1004 15.90 16.93 -35.15
CA ASP A 1004 14.95 16.00 -34.53
C ASP A 1004 15.14 14.57 -35.06
N ASN A 1005 15.35 14.41 -36.37
CA ASN A 1005 15.72 13.10 -36.95
C ASN A 1005 17.06 12.60 -36.42
N GLN A 1006 18.07 13.47 -36.27
CA GLN A 1006 19.38 13.09 -35.71
C GLN A 1006 19.25 12.60 -34.26
N LEU A 1007 18.41 13.24 -33.44
CA LEU A 1007 18.13 12.79 -32.07
C LEU A 1007 17.41 11.43 -32.03
N ASN A 1008 16.46 11.19 -32.95
CA ASN A 1008 15.83 9.86 -33.07
C ASN A 1008 16.87 8.79 -33.52
N LEU A 1009 17.69 9.11 -34.52
CA LEU A 1009 18.70 8.21 -35.09
C LEU A 1009 19.94 7.98 -34.22
N LEU A 1010 20.18 8.80 -33.20
CA LEU A 1010 21.25 8.62 -32.20
C LEU A 1010 21.41 7.16 -31.76
N HIS A 1011 20.28 6.52 -31.48
CA HIS A 1011 20.19 5.17 -30.95
C HIS A 1011 20.70 4.10 -31.91
N THR A 1012 20.39 4.27 -33.19
CA THR A 1012 20.94 3.43 -34.26
C THR A 1012 22.38 3.79 -34.58
N ASP A 1013 22.76 5.09 -34.54
CA ASP A 1013 24.13 5.51 -34.77
C ASP A 1013 25.09 4.86 -33.76
N VAL A 1014 24.75 4.87 -32.47
CA VAL A 1014 25.61 4.24 -31.44
C VAL A 1014 25.66 2.73 -31.62
N GLN A 1015 24.54 2.04 -31.81
CA GLN A 1015 24.52 0.57 -31.88
C GLN A 1015 25.10 0.00 -33.18
N VAL A 1016 25.05 0.76 -34.28
CA VAL A 1016 25.53 0.32 -35.60
C VAL A 1016 26.95 0.81 -35.89
N ARG A 1017 27.27 2.06 -35.53
CA ARG A 1017 28.60 2.65 -35.80
C ARG A 1017 29.55 2.53 -34.62
N GLY A 1018 29.02 2.18 -33.43
CA GLY A 1018 29.82 1.94 -32.23
C GLY A 1018 30.39 3.20 -31.60
N SER A 1019 29.82 4.37 -31.87
CA SER A 1019 30.28 5.64 -31.32
C SER A 1019 29.17 6.69 -31.28
N TYR A 1020 29.24 7.62 -30.34
CA TYR A 1020 28.33 8.76 -30.29
C TYR A 1020 28.54 9.71 -31.48
N PRO A 1021 27.46 10.16 -32.15
CA PRO A 1021 27.54 11.22 -33.13
C PRO A 1021 28.13 12.51 -32.57
N THR A 1022 28.92 13.23 -33.37
CA THR A 1022 29.65 14.44 -32.94
C THR A 1022 28.74 15.56 -32.42
N PHE A 1023 27.50 15.65 -32.90
CA PHE A 1023 26.55 16.68 -32.47
C PHE A 1023 26.10 16.50 -31.01
N MET A 1024 26.19 15.28 -30.46
CA MET A 1024 25.76 14.99 -29.10
C MET A 1024 26.59 15.71 -28.04
N ALA A 1025 27.89 15.92 -28.28
CA ALA A 1025 28.74 16.67 -27.35
C ALA A 1025 28.22 18.11 -27.14
N ARG A 1026 27.78 18.74 -28.23
CA ARG A 1026 27.15 20.08 -28.17
C ARG A 1026 25.78 20.01 -27.51
N TYR A 1027 24.95 19.06 -27.92
CA TYR A 1027 23.60 18.88 -27.37
C TYR A 1027 23.64 18.69 -25.84
N TRP A 1028 24.51 17.82 -25.34
CA TRP A 1028 24.69 17.58 -23.91
C TRP A 1028 25.15 18.84 -23.17
N ALA A 1029 26.14 19.56 -23.71
CA ALA A 1029 26.61 20.80 -23.11
C ALA A 1029 25.50 21.88 -23.03
N GLU A 1030 24.68 22.02 -24.07
CA GLU A 1030 23.55 22.97 -24.11
C GLU A 1030 22.42 22.60 -23.15
N HIS A 1031 22.25 21.32 -22.83
CA HIS A 1031 21.19 20.81 -21.94
C HIS A 1031 21.68 20.44 -20.53
N GLY A 1032 22.93 20.76 -20.19
CA GLY A 1032 23.51 20.45 -18.88
C GLY A 1032 23.62 18.95 -18.58
N ILE A 1033 23.79 18.13 -19.61
CA ILE A 1033 23.95 16.67 -19.50
C ILE A 1033 25.43 16.31 -19.45
N SER A 1034 25.81 15.40 -18.55
CA SER A 1034 27.16 14.85 -18.45
C SER A 1034 27.09 13.33 -18.28
N ILE A 1035 27.57 12.58 -19.25
CA ILE A 1035 27.53 11.11 -19.22
C ILE A 1035 28.77 10.58 -18.50
N ALA A 1036 28.55 9.84 -17.41
CA ALA A 1036 29.59 9.07 -16.76
C ALA A 1036 29.86 7.79 -17.55
N MET A 1037 31.08 7.66 -18.07
CA MET A 1037 31.55 6.49 -18.81
C MET A 1037 32.75 5.88 -18.07
N GLU A 1038 32.85 4.56 -18.04
CA GLU A 1038 34.08 3.88 -17.64
C GLU A 1038 35.08 3.84 -18.81
N PRO A 1039 36.39 3.70 -18.53
CA PRO A 1039 37.43 3.75 -19.57
C PRO A 1039 37.24 2.79 -20.75
N GLU A 1040 36.59 1.64 -20.52
CA GLU A 1040 36.33 0.61 -21.51
C GLU A 1040 35.04 0.81 -22.33
N ASP A 1041 34.13 1.69 -21.91
CA ASP A 1041 32.78 1.76 -22.51
C ASP A 1041 32.84 2.12 -24.00
N GLU A 1042 33.66 3.11 -24.38
CA GLU A 1042 33.80 3.49 -25.79
C GLU A 1042 34.39 2.36 -26.65
N ALA A 1043 35.31 1.57 -26.10
CA ALA A 1043 35.88 0.43 -26.81
C ALA A 1043 34.83 -0.68 -26.99
N ILE A 1044 34.06 -0.97 -25.95
CA ILE A 1044 32.96 -1.95 -25.97
C ILE A 1044 31.93 -1.59 -27.06
N LEU A 1045 31.49 -0.32 -27.10
CA LEU A 1045 30.53 0.15 -28.11
C LEU A 1045 31.08 -0.03 -29.52
N LYS A 1046 32.36 0.28 -29.73
CA LYS A 1046 33.02 0.23 -31.04
C LYS A 1046 33.22 -1.18 -31.56
N GLU A 1047 33.58 -2.12 -30.69
CA GLU A 1047 33.95 -3.48 -31.08
C GLU A 1047 32.75 -4.39 -31.31
N HIS A 1048 31.59 -4.07 -30.73
CA HIS A 1048 30.45 -4.99 -30.65
C HIS A 1048 29.13 -4.36 -31.11
N THR A 1049 29.10 -3.95 -32.37
CA THR A 1049 27.91 -3.40 -33.04
C THR A 1049 26.94 -4.50 -33.50
N VAL A 1050 25.68 -4.13 -33.66
CA VAL A 1050 24.59 -5.02 -34.11
C VAL A 1050 24.76 -5.47 -35.57
N ASP A 1051 24.11 -6.58 -35.93
CA ASP A 1051 24.18 -7.22 -37.25
C ASP A 1051 23.08 -6.72 -38.21
N PHE A 1052 21.94 -6.26 -37.68
CA PHE A 1052 20.83 -5.69 -38.45
C PHE A 1052 20.07 -4.63 -37.66
N ILE A 1053 19.23 -3.85 -38.34
CA ILE A 1053 18.41 -2.80 -37.73
C ILE A 1053 16.95 -3.21 -37.80
N SER A 1054 16.32 -3.37 -36.64
CA SER A 1054 14.88 -3.48 -36.57
C SER A 1054 14.23 -2.19 -36.11
N PHE A 1055 12.99 -1.95 -36.50
CA PHE A 1055 12.26 -0.77 -36.06
C PHE A 1055 10.75 -0.97 -36.08
N SER A 1056 10.06 -0.18 -35.25
CA SER A 1056 8.62 0.05 -35.37
C SER A 1056 8.37 1.26 -36.26
N TYR A 1057 7.30 1.20 -37.04
CA TYR A 1057 6.80 2.34 -37.80
C TYR A 1057 5.29 2.39 -37.77
N TYR A 1058 4.74 3.57 -37.52
CA TYR A 1058 3.31 3.76 -37.51
C TYR A 1058 2.84 5.11 -38.05
N THR A 1059 3.66 6.15 -37.87
CA THR A 1059 3.33 7.53 -38.24
C THR A 1059 4.61 8.32 -38.54
N SER A 1060 4.48 9.37 -39.37
CA SER A 1060 5.44 10.46 -39.50
C SER A 1060 5.08 11.62 -38.57
N LEU A 1061 6.06 12.47 -38.26
CA LEU A 1061 5.95 13.70 -37.47
C LEU A 1061 6.33 14.92 -38.33
N VAL A 1062 5.98 16.11 -37.83
CA VAL A 1062 6.33 17.39 -38.48
C VAL A 1062 7.05 18.29 -37.47
N SER A 1063 8.14 18.91 -37.92
CA SER A 1063 9.00 19.80 -37.14
C SER A 1063 9.01 21.22 -37.70
N ALA A 1064 9.00 22.21 -36.79
CA ALA A 1064 9.17 23.63 -37.09
C ALA A 1064 9.88 24.32 -35.94
N VAL A 1065 10.53 25.46 -36.19
CA VAL A 1065 11.14 26.26 -35.11
C VAL A 1065 10.08 26.89 -34.19
N ASN A 1066 8.92 27.24 -34.75
CA ASN A 1066 7.77 27.77 -34.02
C ASN A 1066 6.58 26.79 -34.13
N PRO A 1067 6.59 25.66 -33.41
CA PRO A 1067 5.57 24.62 -33.54
C PRO A 1067 4.16 25.09 -33.15
N GLU A 1068 4.08 26.05 -32.22
CA GLU A 1068 2.83 26.68 -31.73
C GLU A 1068 1.98 27.29 -32.87
N GLU A 1069 2.60 27.69 -33.99
CA GLU A 1069 1.92 28.35 -35.11
C GLU A 1069 1.10 27.39 -36.00
N TYR A 1070 1.32 26.07 -35.88
CA TYR A 1070 0.81 25.08 -36.83
C TYR A 1070 -0.31 24.18 -36.28
N GLY A 1071 -0.70 24.38 -35.02
CA GLY A 1071 -1.66 23.54 -34.32
C GLY A 1071 -1.11 22.14 -34.00
N VAL A 1072 -1.48 21.63 -32.82
CA VAL A 1072 -1.00 20.34 -32.32
C VAL A 1072 -2.00 19.21 -32.59
N THR A 1073 -1.48 18.01 -32.79
CA THR A 1073 -2.24 16.76 -32.80
C THR A 1073 -1.95 15.99 -31.52
N GLY A 1074 -3.03 15.49 -30.91
CA GLY A 1074 -2.98 14.50 -29.83
C GLY A 1074 -3.07 13.08 -30.36
N GLY A 1075 -2.58 12.11 -29.58
CA GLY A 1075 -2.71 10.68 -29.88
C GLY A 1075 -1.46 9.83 -29.63
N ASN A 1076 -0.27 10.45 -29.56
CA ASN A 1076 0.99 9.72 -29.37
C ASN A 1076 1.51 9.86 -27.93
N LEU A 1077 2.64 9.20 -27.64
CA LEU A 1077 3.58 9.61 -26.57
C LEU A 1077 4.11 11.05 -26.76
N TYR A 1078 3.65 11.77 -27.80
CA TYR A 1078 4.09 13.10 -28.24
C TYR A 1078 2.90 13.95 -28.70
N SER A 1079 2.91 15.23 -28.39
CA SER A 1079 2.15 16.23 -29.13
C SER A 1079 2.98 16.67 -30.34
N THR A 1080 2.40 16.64 -31.54
CA THR A 1080 3.16 16.98 -32.77
C THR A 1080 2.35 17.85 -33.71
N ILE A 1081 3.05 18.65 -34.53
CA ILE A 1081 2.43 19.52 -35.52
C ILE A 1081 1.56 18.69 -36.47
N LYS A 1082 0.33 19.15 -36.72
CA LYS A 1082 -0.57 18.50 -37.68
C LYS A 1082 0.00 18.57 -39.09
N ASN A 1083 0.16 17.42 -39.74
CA ASN A 1083 0.40 17.38 -41.18
C ASN A 1083 -0.95 17.57 -41.92
N PRO A 1084 -1.16 18.67 -42.66
CA PRO A 1084 -2.44 18.93 -43.33
C PRO A 1084 -2.72 17.94 -44.48
N ASN A 1085 -1.73 17.17 -44.91
CA ASN A 1085 -1.84 16.24 -46.04
C ASN A 1085 -2.13 14.79 -45.63
N LEU A 1086 -2.22 14.50 -44.34
CA LEU A 1086 -2.41 13.14 -43.83
C LEU A 1086 -3.77 12.98 -43.15
N GLU A 1087 -4.39 11.82 -43.38
CA GLU A 1087 -5.55 11.36 -42.63
C GLU A 1087 -5.13 10.94 -41.21
N ARG A 1088 -6.10 10.86 -40.29
CA ARG A 1088 -5.87 10.50 -38.89
C ARG A 1088 -6.80 9.39 -38.43
N THR A 1089 -6.28 8.51 -37.59
CA THR A 1089 -7.06 7.46 -36.92
C THR A 1089 -7.90 8.03 -35.78
N GLU A 1090 -8.83 7.25 -35.23
CA GLU A 1090 -9.64 7.62 -34.05
C GLU A 1090 -8.75 7.95 -32.84
N TRP A 1091 -7.59 7.29 -32.70
CA TRP A 1091 -6.60 7.57 -31.66
C TRP A 1091 -5.64 8.71 -32.03
N GLY A 1092 -5.89 9.46 -33.11
CA GLY A 1092 -5.12 10.66 -33.50
C GLY A 1092 -3.85 10.40 -34.31
N TRP A 1093 -3.52 9.14 -34.63
CA TRP A 1093 -2.29 8.78 -35.35
C TRP A 1093 -2.40 9.15 -36.82
N GLN A 1094 -1.35 9.74 -37.39
CA GLN A 1094 -1.34 10.17 -38.80
C GLN A 1094 -1.00 8.96 -39.70
N LEU A 1095 -1.83 8.71 -40.71
CA LEU A 1095 -1.66 7.59 -41.63
C LEU A 1095 -0.70 8.01 -42.75
N ASP A 1096 0.56 7.59 -42.66
CA ASP A 1096 1.59 7.85 -43.67
C ASP A 1096 2.31 6.57 -44.14
N PRO A 1097 1.77 5.85 -45.13
CA PRO A 1097 2.44 4.69 -45.70
C PRO A 1097 3.71 5.07 -46.46
N ILE A 1098 3.78 6.26 -47.08
CA ILE A 1098 4.95 6.68 -47.85
C ILE A 1098 6.13 6.93 -46.92
N GLY A 1099 5.88 7.47 -45.73
CA GLY A 1099 6.90 7.65 -44.71
C GLY A 1099 7.59 6.36 -44.28
N LEU A 1100 6.94 5.20 -44.40
CA LEU A 1100 7.62 3.90 -44.20
C LEU A 1100 8.70 3.66 -45.26
N ARG A 1101 8.40 3.93 -46.54
CA ARG A 1101 9.40 3.87 -47.62
C ARG A 1101 10.52 4.87 -47.41
N VAL A 1102 10.20 6.10 -46.98
CA VAL A 1102 11.22 7.11 -46.68
C VAL A 1102 12.13 6.65 -45.54
N ALA A 1103 11.56 6.13 -44.45
CA ALA A 1103 12.31 5.62 -43.31
C ALA A 1103 13.20 4.42 -43.68
N LEU A 1104 12.68 3.48 -44.47
CA LEU A 1104 13.44 2.33 -44.98
C LEU A 1104 14.66 2.78 -45.80
N LYS A 1105 14.46 3.73 -46.73
CA LYS A 1105 15.55 4.26 -47.56
C LYS A 1105 16.58 5.00 -46.72
N GLU A 1106 16.15 5.88 -45.82
CA GLU A 1106 17.05 6.64 -44.96
C GLU A 1106 17.90 5.72 -44.08
N LEU A 1107 17.28 4.74 -43.41
CA LEU A 1107 18.01 3.78 -42.57
C LEU A 1107 18.99 2.96 -43.41
N TYR A 1108 18.57 2.47 -44.57
CA TYR A 1108 19.43 1.65 -45.41
C TYR A 1108 20.59 2.47 -46.00
N ASP A 1109 20.33 3.63 -46.59
CA ASP A 1109 21.36 4.51 -47.16
C ASP A 1109 22.36 4.98 -46.10
N ARG A 1110 21.90 5.17 -44.86
CA ARG A 1110 22.74 5.63 -43.74
C ARG A 1110 23.69 4.55 -43.18
N TYR A 1111 23.25 3.29 -43.17
CA TYR A 1111 23.92 2.21 -42.42
C TYR A 1111 24.35 1.01 -43.27
N GLN A 1112 23.69 0.75 -44.40
CA GLN A 1112 23.94 -0.39 -45.29
C GLN A 1112 23.92 -1.74 -44.55
N LEU A 1113 23.04 -1.86 -43.56
CA LEU A 1113 22.72 -3.10 -42.86
C LEU A 1113 21.31 -3.58 -43.23
N PRO A 1114 21.03 -4.89 -43.15
CA PRO A 1114 19.69 -5.42 -43.33
C PRO A 1114 18.71 -4.75 -42.36
N LEU A 1115 17.49 -4.50 -42.84
CA LEU A 1115 16.41 -3.89 -42.07
C LEU A 1115 15.34 -4.93 -41.73
N PHE A 1116 14.64 -4.74 -40.61
CA PHE A 1116 13.49 -5.58 -40.24
C PHE A 1116 12.36 -4.70 -39.66
N VAL A 1117 11.22 -4.63 -40.35
CA VAL A 1117 10.03 -3.96 -39.80
C VAL A 1117 9.37 -4.91 -38.80
N VAL A 1118 9.64 -4.69 -37.52
CA VAL A 1118 9.23 -5.62 -36.45
C VAL A 1118 7.97 -5.19 -35.72
N GLU A 1119 7.48 -3.98 -35.98
CA GLU A 1119 6.14 -3.53 -35.59
C GLU A 1119 5.58 -2.52 -36.61
N ASN A 1120 4.35 -2.76 -37.02
CA ASN A 1120 3.49 -1.84 -37.78
C ASN A 1120 2.07 -2.36 -37.64
N GLY A 1121 1.08 -1.49 -37.57
CA GLY A 1121 -0.32 -1.92 -37.45
C GLY A 1121 -1.28 -0.77 -37.18
N LEU A 1122 -2.57 -1.07 -37.28
CA LEU A 1122 -3.64 -0.10 -37.01
C LEU A 1122 -4.43 -0.49 -35.77
N GLY A 1123 -4.32 0.34 -34.73
CA GLY A 1123 -5.18 0.26 -33.55
C GLY A 1123 -6.53 0.90 -33.85
N ALA A 1124 -7.60 0.10 -33.78
CA ALA A 1124 -8.97 0.55 -34.02
C ALA A 1124 -9.95 -0.26 -33.15
N LYS A 1125 -11.17 0.25 -32.97
CA LYS A 1125 -12.26 -0.50 -32.34
C LYS A 1125 -12.81 -1.51 -33.35
N ASP A 1126 -12.81 -2.78 -32.98
CA ASP A 1126 -13.49 -3.82 -33.75
C ASP A 1126 -14.92 -4.03 -33.23
N THR A 1127 -15.87 -4.17 -34.15
CA THR A 1127 -17.25 -4.54 -33.86
C THR A 1127 -17.45 -6.01 -34.19
N VAL A 1128 -17.99 -6.77 -33.24
CA VAL A 1128 -18.46 -8.15 -33.46
C VAL A 1128 -19.89 -8.08 -33.97
N GLU A 1129 -20.13 -8.56 -35.18
CA GLU A 1129 -21.44 -8.59 -35.81
C GLU A 1129 -22.35 -9.66 -35.17
N ALA A 1130 -23.66 -9.61 -35.45
CA ALA A 1130 -24.63 -10.54 -34.88
C ALA A 1130 -24.37 -12.02 -35.23
N ASP A 1131 -23.65 -12.29 -36.33
CA ASP A 1131 -23.24 -13.63 -36.75
C ASP A 1131 -21.85 -14.05 -36.22
N GLY A 1132 -21.21 -13.20 -35.41
CA GLY A 1132 -19.87 -13.40 -34.85
C GLY A 1132 -18.73 -13.00 -35.77
N SER A 1133 -19.00 -12.48 -36.98
CA SER A 1133 -17.97 -11.97 -37.89
C SER A 1133 -17.46 -10.59 -37.45
N ILE A 1134 -16.27 -10.22 -37.92
CA ILE A 1134 -15.64 -8.91 -37.66
C ILE A 1134 -15.14 -8.37 -39.00
N HIS A 1135 -15.75 -7.28 -39.46
CA HIS A 1135 -15.44 -6.64 -40.74
C HIS A 1135 -14.45 -5.48 -40.57
N ASP A 1136 -13.17 -5.78 -40.63
CA ASP A 1136 -12.08 -4.83 -40.41
C ASP A 1136 -11.36 -4.39 -41.71
N ASP A 1137 -12.14 -3.97 -42.71
CA ASP A 1137 -11.63 -3.49 -44.00
C ASP A 1137 -10.66 -2.30 -43.88
N TYR A 1138 -10.83 -1.46 -42.85
CA TYR A 1138 -9.91 -0.37 -42.54
C TYR A 1138 -8.50 -0.86 -42.17
N ARG A 1139 -8.40 -2.02 -41.51
CA ARG A 1139 -7.12 -2.63 -41.13
C ARG A 1139 -6.44 -3.25 -42.35
N ILE A 1140 -7.22 -3.93 -43.19
CA ILE A 1140 -6.77 -4.44 -44.48
C ILE A 1140 -6.21 -3.29 -45.35
N ASP A 1141 -6.94 -2.19 -45.48
CA ASP A 1141 -6.51 -1.04 -46.27
C ASP A 1141 -5.21 -0.40 -45.74
N TYR A 1142 -5.10 -0.21 -44.42
CA TYR A 1142 -3.87 0.28 -43.79
C TYR A 1142 -2.67 -0.62 -44.10
N LEU A 1143 -2.80 -1.92 -43.83
CA LEU A 1143 -1.71 -2.88 -44.03
C LEU A 1143 -1.33 -3.00 -45.50
N ARG A 1144 -2.32 -3.05 -46.41
CA ARG A 1144 -2.09 -3.06 -47.86
C ARG A 1144 -1.25 -1.86 -48.31
N LYS A 1145 -1.61 -0.65 -47.87
CA LYS A 1145 -0.90 0.58 -48.22
C LYS A 1145 0.56 0.56 -47.74
N HIS A 1146 0.82 0.11 -46.52
CA HIS A 1146 2.18 0.03 -45.97
C HIS A 1146 3.00 -1.09 -46.63
N ILE A 1147 2.43 -2.27 -46.84
CA ILE A 1147 3.10 -3.40 -47.52
C ILE A 1147 3.46 -3.04 -48.96
N THR A 1148 2.60 -2.30 -49.66
CA THR A 1148 2.92 -1.77 -50.99
C THR A 1148 4.17 -0.89 -50.95
N GLN A 1149 4.29 0.01 -49.95
CA GLN A 1149 5.45 0.89 -49.81
C GLN A 1149 6.72 0.14 -49.37
N MET A 1150 6.61 -0.95 -48.62
CA MET A 1150 7.75 -1.83 -48.34
C MET A 1150 8.22 -2.55 -49.61
N LYS A 1151 7.30 -3.06 -50.44
CA LYS A 1151 7.64 -3.70 -51.73
C LYS A 1151 8.39 -2.73 -52.64
N GLU A 1152 7.92 -1.49 -52.70
CA GLU A 1152 8.59 -0.39 -53.40
C GLU A 1152 9.98 -0.07 -52.84
N ALA A 1153 10.16 -0.09 -51.51
CA ALA A 1153 11.48 0.12 -50.89
C ALA A 1153 12.46 -1.02 -51.23
N VAL A 1154 11.98 -2.26 -51.28
CA VAL A 1154 12.78 -3.41 -51.73
C VAL A 1154 13.18 -3.23 -53.20
N MET A 1155 12.28 -2.74 -54.05
CA MET A 1155 12.60 -2.40 -55.44
C MET A 1155 13.59 -1.23 -55.56
N ASP A 1156 13.60 -0.31 -54.61
CA ASP A 1156 14.61 0.76 -54.49
C ASP A 1156 15.99 0.23 -54.07
N GLY A 1157 16.10 -1.06 -53.70
CA GLY A 1157 17.35 -1.71 -53.31
C GLY A 1157 17.55 -1.85 -51.80
N VAL A 1158 16.54 -1.57 -50.98
CA VAL A 1158 16.61 -1.81 -49.53
C VAL A 1158 16.63 -3.31 -49.25
N ASP A 1159 17.61 -3.77 -48.46
CA ASP A 1159 17.64 -5.13 -47.93
C ASP A 1159 16.71 -5.25 -46.72
N LEU A 1160 15.47 -5.68 -46.98
CA LEU A 1160 14.44 -5.87 -45.95
C LEU A 1160 14.27 -7.36 -45.64
N MET A 1161 14.69 -7.75 -44.44
CA MET A 1161 14.65 -9.13 -43.95
C MET A 1161 13.22 -9.66 -43.80
N GLY A 1162 12.28 -8.82 -43.39
CA GLY A 1162 10.91 -9.23 -43.12
C GLY A 1162 10.02 -8.15 -42.53
N TYR A 1163 8.78 -8.57 -42.26
CA TYR A 1163 7.71 -7.75 -41.70
C TYR A 1163 6.91 -8.56 -40.67
N THR A 1164 6.73 -8.03 -39.46
CA THR A 1164 5.82 -8.61 -38.45
C THR A 1164 4.75 -7.61 -38.02
N ASN A 1165 3.49 -7.91 -38.34
CA ASN A 1165 2.34 -7.12 -37.90
C ASN A 1165 2.29 -7.06 -36.36
N TRP A 1166 2.19 -5.85 -35.82
CA TRP A 1166 2.10 -5.66 -34.37
C TRP A 1166 0.79 -6.22 -33.84
N GLY A 1167 0.88 -6.96 -32.72
CA GLY A 1167 -0.29 -7.53 -32.07
C GLY A 1167 -1.15 -8.34 -33.03
N ALA A 1168 -0.55 -9.26 -33.82
CA ALA A 1168 -1.28 -10.07 -34.79
C ALA A 1168 -2.48 -10.84 -34.21
N ILE A 1169 -2.41 -11.17 -32.92
CA ILE A 1169 -3.54 -11.46 -32.06
C ILE A 1169 -3.78 -10.24 -31.16
N ASP A 1170 -5.05 -9.91 -30.89
CA ASP A 1170 -5.37 -8.80 -29.99
C ASP A 1170 -4.66 -8.95 -28.65
N ILE A 1171 -4.07 -7.86 -28.18
CA ILE A 1171 -3.30 -7.77 -26.94
C ILE A 1171 -3.67 -6.50 -26.18
N ILE A 1172 -3.32 -6.45 -24.90
CA ILE A 1172 -3.41 -5.22 -24.10
C ILE A 1172 -2.45 -4.17 -24.65
N SER A 1173 -2.96 -2.97 -24.92
CA SER A 1173 -2.17 -1.86 -25.45
C SER A 1173 -1.04 -1.43 -24.49
N ALA A 1174 0.10 -1.03 -25.06
CA ALA A 1174 1.25 -0.60 -24.27
C ALA A 1174 0.98 0.72 -23.52
N SER A 1175 0.47 1.75 -24.23
CA SER A 1175 0.30 3.10 -23.71
C SER A 1175 -0.84 3.24 -22.69
N THR A 1176 -1.97 2.59 -22.94
CA THR A 1176 -3.23 2.90 -22.27
C THR A 1176 -3.84 1.72 -21.52
N SER A 1177 -3.17 0.57 -21.58
CA SER A 1177 -3.63 -0.72 -21.03
C SER A 1177 -5.05 -1.09 -21.49
N GLU A 1178 -5.36 -0.85 -22.76
CA GLU A 1178 -6.68 -1.09 -23.36
C GLU A 1178 -6.70 -2.38 -24.17
N MET A 1179 -7.80 -3.12 -24.08
CA MET A 1179 -8.17 -4.19 -25.01
C MET A 1179 -9.03 -3.66 -26.16
N SER A 1180 -9.78 -2.58 -25.97
CA SER A 1180 -10.65 -1.98 -27.00
C SER A 1180 -9.87 -1.36 -28.17
N LYS A 1181 -8.59 -1.01 -27.98
CA LYS A 1181 -7.66 -0.60 -29.03
C LYS A 1181 -7.00 -1.83 -29.66
N ARG A 1182 -7.63 -2.40 -30.70
CA ARG A 1182 -7.26 -3.70 -31.26
C ARG A 1182 -6.41 -3.58 -32.51
N TYR A 1183 -5.37 -4.40 -32.60
CA TYR A 1183 -4.44 -4.44 -33.75
C TYR A 1183 -4.51 -5.75 -34.53
N GLY A 1184 -5.04 -6.81 -33.92
CA GLY A 1184 -4.90 -8.17 -34.45
C GLY A 1184 -5.67 -8.42 -35.71
N VAL A 1185 -5.24 -9.47 -36.41
CA VAL A 1185 -6.06 -10.18 -37.39
C VAL A 1185 -6.80 -11.35 -36.72
N ILE A 1186 -6.42 -11.70 -35.49
CA ILE A 1186 -7.11 -12.61 -34.59
C ILE A 1186 -7.70 -11.78 -33.44
N TYR A 1187 -9.02 -11.83 -33.29
CA TYR A 1187 -9.75 -11.18 -32.20
C TYR A 1187 -9.70 -12.02 -30.93
N VAL A 1188 -9.60 -11.36 -29.78
CA VAL A 1188 -9.74 -12.00 -28.46
C VAL A 1188 -10.97 -11.41 -27.76
N ASP A 1189 -11.91 -12.27 -27.39
CA ASP A 1189 -13.12 -11.90 -26.64
C ASP A 1189 -12.77 -11.57 -25.19
N GLN A 1190 -12.42 -10.31 -24.99
CA GLN A 1190 -12.10 -9.68 -23.72
C GLN A 1190 -12.36 -8.17 -23.87
N ASP A 1191 -12.88 -7.52 -22.84
CA ASP A 1191 -13.05 -6.06 -22.76
C ASP A 1191 -11.91 -5.40 -21.95
N ASP A 1192 -11.99 -4.07 -21.79
CA ASP A 1192 -10.99 -3.29 -21.05
C ASP A 1192 -10.94 -3.63 -19.55
N ASN A 1193 -12.00 -4.22 -19.01
CA ASN A 1193 -12.10 -4.65 -17.61
C ASN A 1193 -11.63 -6.10 -17.40
N GLY A 1194 -11.24 -6.80 -18.47
CA GLY A 1194 -10.83 -8.20 -18.43
C GLY A 1194 -12.01 -9.18 -18.43
N GLN A 1195 -13.22 -8.74 -18.79
CA GLN A 1195 -14.39 -9.60 -18.94
C GLN A 1195 -14.49 -10.13 -20.36
N GLY A 1196 -14.85 -11.41 -20.51
CA GLY A 1196 -14.99 -12.08 -21.81
C GLY A 1196 -14.62 -13.55 -21.71
N THR A 1197 -14.87 -14.32 -22.76
CA THR A 1197 -14.59 -15.77 -22.78
C THR A 1197 -13.12 -16.11 -23.03
N LEU A 1198 -12.31 -15.11 -23.42
CA LEU A 1198 -10.95 -15.27 -23.95
C LEU A 1198 -10.88 -16.10 -25.24
N ASN A 1199 -12.01 -16.40 -25.88
CA ASN A 1199 -11.99 -17.14 -27.14
C ASN A 1199 -11.37 -16.30 -28.26
N ARG A 1200 -10.71 -17.00 -29.19
CA ARG A 1200 -10.07 -16.40 -30.36
C ARG A 1200 -10.97 -16.53 -31.58
N TYR A 1201 -11.15 -15.43 -32.31
CA TYR A 1201 -11.97 -15.39 -33.53
C TYR A 1201 -11.16 -14.81 -34.69
N LYS A 1202 -11.37 -15.35 -35.89
CA LYS A 1202 -10.69 -14.88 -37.10
C LYS A 1202 -11.43 -13.64 -37.63
N LYS A 1203 -10.74 -12.51 -37.74
CA LYS A 1203 -11.28 -11.31 -38.38
C LYS A 1203 -11.26 -11.48 -39.90
N LYS A 1204 -11.93 -10.60 -40.65
CA LYS A 1204 -11.85 -10.59 -42.13
C LYS A 1204 -10.40 -10.46 -42.61
N SER A 1205 -9.60 -9.63 -41.92
CA SER A 1205 -8.18 -9.46 -42.18
C SER A 1205 -7.33 -10.73 -42.02
N PHE A 1206 -7.79 -11.75 -41.29
CA PHE A 1206 -7.10 -13.04 -41.16
C PHE A 1206 -6.94 -13.72 -42.53
N GLY A 1207 -8.04 -13.89 -43.26
CA GLY A 1207 -8.02 -14.55 -44.57
C GLY A 1207 -7.25 -13.73 -45.62
N TRP A 1208 -7.37 -12.40 -45.54
CA TRP A 1208 -6.59 -11.50 -46.40
C TRP A 1208 -5.08 -11.63 -46.14
N TYR A 1209 -4.64 -11.56 -44.87
CA TYR A 1209 -3.23 -11.62 -44.52
C TYR A 1209 -2.61 -12.99 -44.79
N GLN A 1210 -3.39 -14.06 -44.63
CA GLN A 1210 -3.02 -15.41 -45.06
C GLN A 1210 -2.70 -15.45 -46.56
N ASN A 1211 -3.53 -14.83 -47.42
CA ASN A 1211 -3.26 -14.74 -48.85
C ASN A 1211 -2.00 -13.90 -49.17
N VAL A 1212 -1.82 -12.78 -48.47
CA VAL A 1212 -0.60 -11.96 -48.60
C VAL A 1212 0.65 -12.78 -48.31
N ILE A 1213 0.67 -13.55 -47.23
CA ILE A 1213 1.81 -14.40 -46.87
C ILE A 1213 2.00 -15.53 -47.89
N ALA A 1214 0.92 -16.20 -48.30
CA ALA A 1214 0.96 -17.31 -49.25
C ALA A 1214 1.48 -16.89 -50.63
N THR A 1215 1.20 -15.66 -51.05
CA THR A 1215 1.67 -15.08 -52.31
C THR A 1215 2.95 -14.27 -52.16
N ASN A 1216 3.57 -14.27 -50.97
CA ASN A 1216 4.77 -13.49 -50.66
C ASN A 1216 4.63 -12.00 -51.00
N GLY A 1217 3.45 -11.42 -50.76
CA GLY A 1217 3.14 -10.02 -51.02
C GLY A 1217 2.89 -9.67 -52.50
N GLU A 1218 2.73 -10.65 -53.39
CA GLU A 1218 2.36 -10.39 -54.78
C GLU A 1218 0.88 -10.06 -54.96
N ASP A 1219 0.00 -10.71 -54.19
CA ASP A 1219 -1.43 -10.41 -54.17
C ASP A 1219 -1.80 -9.77 -52.83
N LEU A 1220 -2.14 -8.49 -52.88
CA LEU A 1220 -2.56 -7.71 -51.71
C LEU A 1220 -4.09 -7.52 -51.65
N GLY A 1221 -4.86 -8.34 -52.38
CA GLY A 1221 -6.32 -8.41 -52.31
C GLY A 1221 -7.07 -7.30 -53.02
#